data_AF-A0A970U6I8-F1
#
_entry.id   AF-A0A970U6I8-F1
#
_cell.length_a   1.000
_cell.length_b   1.000
_cell.length_c   1.000
_cell.angle_alpha   90.00
_cell.angle_beta   90.00
_cell.angle_gamma   90.00
#
_symmetry.space_group_name_H-M   'P 1'
#
loop_
_entity.id
_entity.type
_entity.pdbx_description
1 polymer ?
#
loop_
_entity_poly.entity_id
_entity_poly.type
_entity_poly.pdbx_seq_one_letter_code
_entity_poly.pdbx_strand_id
1 'polypeptide(L)'
;MSDKLKKCICILMTAVLLIPASVLLSYAGETGKTAGLAEQTAEAAVLPLKSGNAQTHSHGVSGDWSRKTTCAGDDGCPYTPVIIVPGIMQSQVYVTDKEGNDMMTSDGFPIVEGMDMQFMFDMNALIKDLKKMAPGLVWDLLLGRKERFGDKVVQILDACCESHYFNPDGTRKYGASVDEYWYSYEEAKNHPDKSYNYAKGYGKDEKGNALPTTRYKTEFDFLYKQVNISNFASKAGYDHAYYYAYSSFGDSYEAASRLNDYIDMVKTETGHSKVSIVFISLGGTIGNVYLSDFCNPDDIDRIVFAASAIDGSHLLGDVIGANFSFGDKELFYSEMFPSLIQFAGDDYTWLGYLANVVIRILPQKLFSGLLMTIAERGVNEAINNICANCPSMWSLVPEERYEELAAKLLSDEAHAPLKEKTDRYHEIQKNAKDTINRLSGEGMDIFVVCGYNLPLPAAFGSYKYSSDNIIQVQSSSAGAFAADLGKKLPADYVPSIDKSYISPEGDIDAGTAALPDRTWFIRNQSHLKLQSAINDVIELCVQIAVNHDITDSRVNNGGYKQFTYFRALGLIESMMDVCSKLDWDNPDSIGTAKKTEELRAAYAQAEQVYKSRDWDVPEYKAAEQRLYTIMYELGILKNQKDAKSPRMKYQVMPMLEKTFKGLSDFVLKFYGARDFVPFV
;
A
#
# COMPACT_ATOMS: atom_id res chain seq x y z
N MET A 1 13.43 33.07 -25.07
CA MET A 1 12.41 32.24 -24.40
C MET A 1 11.60 33.13 -23.45
N SER A 2 10.26 33.16 -23.54
CA SER A 2 9.44 34.07 -22.70
C SER A 2 9.38 33.63 -21.24
N ASP A 3 9.16 34.55 -20.30
CA ASP A 3 9.10 34.21 -18.87
C ASP A 3 7.89 33.34 -18.51
N LYS A 4 6.82 33.37 -19.31
CA LYS A 4 5.71 32.41 -19.21
C LYS A 4 6.16 30.99 -19.57
N LEU A 5 6.95 30.83 -20.64
CA LEU A 5 7.51 29.54 -21.04
C LEU A 5 8.54 29.03 -20.03
N LYS A 6 9.40 29.91 -19.48
CA LYS A 6 10.29 29.57 -18.34
C LYS A 6 9.50 29.08 -17.13
N LYS A 7 8.41 29.76 -16.74
CA LYS A 7 7.56 29.33 -15.60
C LYS A 7 6.87 27.99 -15.86
N CYS A 8 6.35 27.76 -17.06
CA CYS A 8 5.74 26.46 -17.41
C CYS A 8 6.78 25.33 -17.39
N ILE A 9 7.99 25.59 -17.93
CA ILE A 9 9.12 24.65 -17.85
C ILE A 9 9.52 24.41 -16.40
N CYS A 10 9.64 25.43 -15.54
CA CYS A 10 9.93 25.21 -14.13
C CYS A 10 8.84 24.37 -13.42
N ILE A 11 7.55 24.60 -13.68
CA ILE A 11 6.47 23.82 -13.05
C ILE A 11 6.50 22.36 -13.52
N LEU A 12 6.63 22.11 -14.83
CA LEU A 12 6.80 20.77 -15.39
C LEU A 12 8.09 20.10 -14.89
N MET A 13 9.20 20.82 -14.81
CA MET A 13 10.48 20.29 -14.31
C MET A 13 10.46 20.05 -12.80
N THR A 14 9.72 20.83 -12.01
CA THR A 14 9.49 20.54 -10.58
C THR A 14 8.63 19.30 -10.44
N ALA A 15 7.55 19.16 -11.21
CA ALA A 15 6.77 17.91 -11.24
C ALA A 15 7.63 16.70 -11.61
N VAL A 16 8.58 16.87 -12.54
CA VAL A 16 9.49 15.81 -13.00
C VAL A 16 10.65 15.54 -12.04
N LEU A 17 11.18 16.53 -11.33
CA LEU A 17 12.11 16.34 -10.22
C LEU A 17 11.42 15.66 -9.03
N LEU A 18 10.12 15.89 -8.89
CA LEU A 18 9.26 15.14 -7.99
C LEU A 18 8.88 13.76 -8.54
N ILE A 19 9.25 13.33 -9.76
CA ILE A 19 8.99 11.95 -10.22
C ILE A 19 9.95 10.94 -9.59
N PRO A 20 11.29 11.12 -9.56
CA PRO A 20 12.18 10.22 -8.81
C PRO A 20 11.84 10.17 -7.33
N ALA A 21 11.51 11.32 -6.75
CA ALA A 21 10.93 11.37 -5.41
C ALA A 21 9.61 10.58 -5.38
N SER A 22 8.65 10.82 -6.28
CA SER A 22 7.38 10.09 -6.33
C SER A 22 7.53 8.60 -6.65
N VAL A 23 8.67 8.13 -7.15
CA VAL A 23 8.97 6.72 -7.46
C VAL A 23 9.57 6.03 -6.23
N LEU A 24 10.41 6.72 -5.45
CA LEU A 24 10.79 6.30 -4.09
C LEU A 24 9.59 6.38 -3.12
N LEU A 25 8.73 7.40 -3.27
CA LEU A 25 7.49 7.61 -2.51
C LEU A 25 6.31 6.78 -3.06
N SER A 26 6.39 6.19 -4.27
CA SER A 26 5.35 5.26 -4.79
C SER A 26 5.29 3.97 -3.97
N TYR A 27 6.31 3.76 -3.14
CA TYR A 27 6.44 2.64 -2.23
C TYR A 27 5.56 2.74 -0.99
N ALA A 28 5.00 3.92 -0.69
CA ALA A 28 4.09 4.12 0.44
C ALA A 28 2.84 4.92 0.03
N GLY A 29 1.67 4.36 0.37
CA GLY A 29 0.36 4.85 -0.08
C GLY A 29 -0.05 6.22 0.47
N GLU A 30 -1.03 6.82 -0.19
CA GLU A 30 -1.54 8.17 0.09
C GLU A 30 -1.90 8.44 1.56
N THR A 31 -1.04 9.18 2.28
CA THR A 31 -1.47 10.15 3.30
C THR A 31 -0.62 11.43 3.19
N GLY A 32 -1.17 12.58 3.60
CA GLY A 32 -0.43 13.86 3.70
C GLY A 32 -0.68 14.90 2.58
N LYS A 33 -1.65 15.81 2.78
CA LYS A 33 -1.75 17.06 1.99
C LYS A 33 -0.79 18.13 2.56
N THR A 34 -0.13 18.86 1.66
CA THR A 34 1.10 19.68 1.87
C THR A 34 1.00 20.96 2.74
N ALA A 35 2.06 21.22 3.52
CA ALA A 35 2.51 22.52 4.10
C ALA A 35 4.05 22.46 4.38
N GLY A 36 4.83 23.49 4.80
CA GLY A 36 4.54 24.91 5.03
C GLY A 36 5.71 25.81 5.55
N LEU A 37 6.97 25.56 5.15
CA LEU A 37 8.23 26.13 5.71
C LEU A 37 8.33 27.63 6.09
N ALA A 38 8.83 27.90 7.31
CA ALA A 38 9.62 29.08 7.72
C ALA A 38 10.52 28.72 8.95
N GLU A 39 11.55 29.51 9.26
CA GLU A 39 12.86 29.03 9.80
C GLU A 39 13.31 29.68 11.14
N GLN A 40 14.33 29.08 11.82
CA GLN A 40 15.23 29.59 12.91
C GLN A 40 14.81 29.28 14.37
N THR A 41 15.68 28.95 15.34
CA THR A 41 17.13 28.57 15.41
C THR A 41 17.39 27.85 16.76
N ALA A 42 18.41 26.97 16.84
CA ALA A 42 18.67 26.09 17.99
C ALA A 42 19.68 26.64 19.03
N GLU A 43 19.74 26.02 20.21
CA GLU A 43 20.97 25.85 20.98
C GLU A 43 20.90 24.57 21.86
N ALA A 44 22.04 23.89 22.06
CA ALA A 44 22.10 22.48 22.46
C ALA A 44 22.80 22.23 23.81
N ALA A 45 22.55 21.07 24.43
CA ALA A 45 23.32 20.55 25.56
C ALA A 45 23.64 19.06 25.38
N VAL A 46 24.93 18.75 25.34
CA VAL A 46 25.52 17.40 25.17
C VAL A 46 25.67 16.71 26.53
N LEU A 47 25.52 15.38 26.62
CA LEU A 47 26.20 14.42 27.54
C LEU A 47 25.68 12.95 27.28
N PRO A 48 26.37 11.86 27.68
CA PRO A 48 27.03 11.01 26.67
C PRO A 48 26.58 9.53 26.59
N LEU A 49 26.90 8.93 25.44
CA LEU A 49 26.81 7.50 25.07
C LEU A 49 27.09 6.47 26.18
N LYS A 50 26.28 5.41 26.17
CA LYS A 50 26.69 4.06 26.59
C LYS A 50 26.16 3.00 25.62
N SER A 51 27.07 2.28 24.99
CA SER A 51 26.81 1.06 24.22
C SER A 51 26.51 -0.13 25.12
N GLY A 52 25.71 -1.10 24.64
CA GLY A 52 25.72 -2.44 25.26
C GLY A 52 24.56 -3.38 24.93
N ASN A 53 24.83 -4.26 23.97
CA ASN A 53 24.38 -5.67 23.91
C ASN A 53 22.89 -6.01 23.72
N ALA A 54 22.65 -6.89 22.76
CA ALA A 54 21.47 -7.73 22.69
C ALA A 54 21.22 -8.45 24.02
N GLN A 55 20.04 -8.26 24.60
CA GLN A 55 19.50 -9.12 25.64
C GLN A 55 18.37 -9.95 25.06
N THR A 56 18.41 -11.25 25.29
CA THR A 56 17.27 -12.14 25.10
C THR A 56 16.19 -11.73 26.10
N HIS A 57 15.23 -10.91 25.66
CA HIS A 57 14.07 -10.55 26.46
C HIS A 57 13.10 -11.73 26.54
N SER A 58 13.35 -12.64 27.48
CA SER A 58 12.26 -13.41 28.06
C SER A 58 11.33 -12.44 28.79
N HIS A 59 10.29 -11.96 28.11
CA HIS A 59 9.20 -11.24 28.77
C HIS A 59 8.48 -12.20 29.69
N GLY A 60 8.91 -12.22 30.96
CA GLY A 60 8.27 -13.01 32.00
C GLY A 60 6.83 -12.53 32.17
N VAL A 61 5.88 -13.36 31.75
CA VAL A 61 4.45 -13.10 31.92
C VAL A 61 4.12 -13.11 33.41
N SER A 62 4.16 -11.93 34.04
CA SER A 62 3.75 -11.71 35.42
C SER A 62 2.61 -10.69 35.46
N GLY A 63 1.39 -11.19 35.31
CA GLY A 63 0.14 -10.44 35.33
C GLY A 63 -1.01 -11.31 35.83
N ASP A 64 -2.17 -10.70 36.09
CA ASP A 64 -3.36 -11.41 36.59
C ASP A 64 -3.86 -12.45 35.58
N TRP A 65 -4.21 -13.65 36.06
CA TRP A 65 -4.60 -14.81 35.23
C TRP A 65 -6.10 -14.83 34.90
N SER A 66 -6.78 -13.69 35.04
CA SER A 66 -8.16 -13.53 34.59
C SER A 66 -8.19 -13.46 33.05
N ARG A 67 -8.95 -14.38 32.41
CA ARG A 67 -9.18 -14.36 30.95
C ARG A 67 -9.67 -12.97 30.54
N LYS A 68 -9.00 -12.35 29.55
CA LYS A 68 -9.28 -10.96 29.14
C LYS A 68 -10.44 -10.82 28.16
N THR A 69 -10.86 -11.91 27.52
CA THR A 69 -12.04 -11.96 26.64
C THR A 69 -13.34 -12.03 27.43
N THR A 70 -14.37 -11.43 26.86
CA THR A 70 -15.74 -11.42 27.38
C THR A 70 -16.42 -12.79 27.31
N CYS A 71 -16.01 -13.64 26.36
CA CYS A 71 -16.30 -15.07 26.36
C CYS A 71 -15.17 -15.84 27.07
N ALA A 72 -15.52 -16.95 27.73
CA ALA A 72 -14.58 -17.72 28.54
C ALA A 72 -13.73 -18.72 27.72
N GLY A 73 -13.19 -18.33 26.57
CA GLY A 73 -12.45 -19.23 25.68
C GLY A 73 -13.33 -20.30 25.03
N ASP A 74 -12.70 -21.40 24.60
CA ASP A 74 -13.31 -22.49 23.80
C ASP A 74 -14.63 -23.06 24.40
N ASP A 75 -14.77 -23.06 25.73
CA ASP A 75 -15.95 -23.59 26.44
C ASP A 75 -17.22 -22.73 26.26
N GLY A 76 -17.12 -21.55 25.64
CA GLY A 76 -18.25 -20.63 25.51
C GLY A 76 -18.14 -19.56 24.41
N CYS A 77 -17.15 -19.62 23.53
CA CYS A 77 -16.98 -18.66 22.44
C CYS A 77 -17.30 -19.27 21.07
N PRO A 78 -18.15 -18.62 20.24
CA PRO A 78 -18.38 -19.05 18.86
C PRO A 78 -17.35 -18.47 17.86
N TYR A 79 -16.37 -17.69 18.31
CA TYR A 79 -15.38 -17.03 17.47
C TYR A 79 -13.96 -17.23 18.01
N THR A 80 -13.04 -17.58 17.11
CA THR A 80 -11.61 -17.64 17.40
C THR A 80 -11.01 -16.23 17.39
N PRO A 81 -10.08 -15.87 18.29
CA PRO A 81 -9.36 -14.60 18.21
C PRO A 81 -8.56 -14.47 16.90
N VAL A 82 -8.52 -13.27 16.34
CA VAL A 82 -7.81 -12.97 15.08
C VAL A 82 -6.56 -12.12 15.33
N ILE A 83 -5.45 -12.55 14.74
CA ILE A 83 -4.20 -11.79 14.68
C ILE A 83 -4.06 -11.20 13.29
N ILE A 84 -3.98 -9.88 13.21
CA ILE A 84 -3.65 -9.16 11.99
C ILE A 84 -2.13 -9.02 11.90
N VAL A 85 -1.54 -9.58 10.84
CA VAL A 85 -0.13 -9.39 10.47
C VAL A 85 -0.10 -8.42 9.29
N PRO A 86 0.27 -7.15 9.52
CA PRO A 86 0.01 -6.07 8.58
C PRO A 86 1.04 -6.02 7.44
N GLY A 87 0.77 -5.12 6.49
CA GLY A 87 1.63 -4.82 5.36
C GLY A 87 2.81 -3.89 5.70
N ILE A 88 3.51 -3.50 4.64
CA ILE A 88 4.66 -2.59 4.74
C ILE A 88 4.26 -1.23 5.32
N MET A 89 5.07 -0.70 6.24
CA MET A 89 4.91 0.63 6.88
C MET A 89 3.57 0.83 7.64
N GLN A 90 2.88 -0.27 7.97
CA GLN A 90 1.68 -0.24 8.80
C GLN A 90 1.97 -0.44 10.31
N SER A 91 3.23 -0.64 10.69
CA SER A 91 3.70 -0.59 12.09
C SER A 91 4.24 0.80 12.42
N GLN A 92 4.26 1.19 13.69
CA GLN A 92 5.06 2.34 14.17
C GLN A 92 6.48 1.86 14.47
N VAL A 93 7.46 2.34 13.69
CA VAL A 93 8.88 1.95 13.83
C VAL A 93 9.73 3.22 13.89
N TYR A 94 10.20 3.55 15.07
CA TYR A 94 11.00 4.74 15.35
C TYR A 94 12.47 4.46 15.01
N VAL A 95 13.09 5.28 14.17
CA VAL A 95 14.54 5.21 13.93
C VAL A 95 15.25 5.83 15.13
N THR A 96 16.27 5.16 15.66
CA THR A 96 16.99 5.60 16.87
C THR A 96 18.48 5.85 16.59
N ASP A 97 19.07 6.74 17.38
CA ASP A 97 20.53 6.93 17.42
C ASP A 97 21.25 5.69 18.00
N LYS A 98 22.57 5.79 18.21
CA LYS A 98 23.39 4.69 18.75
C LYS A 98 23.27 4.54 20.26
N GLU A 99 22.59 5.48 20.89
CA GLU A 99 22.30 5.60 22.31
C GLU A 99 20.89 5.09 22.64
N GLY A 100 20.05 4.86 21.61
CA GLY A 100 18.69 4.34 21.72
C GLY A 100 17.60 5.42 21.80
N ASN A 101 17.92 6.70 21.56
CA ASN A 101 16.93 7.77 21.51
C ASN A 101 16.31 7.90 20.12
N ASP A 102 15.02 8.24 20.04
CA ASP A 102 14.35 8.56 18.77
C ASP A 102 15.12 9.66 18.00
N MET A 103 15.50 9.39 16.75
CA MET A 103 16.08 10.40 15.86
C MET A 103 15.00 11.40 15.45
N MET A 104 15.35 12.68 15.44
CA MET A 104 14.41 13.78 15.16
C MET A 104 14.70 14.46 13.83
N THR A 105 13.65 14.83 13.11
CA THR A 105 13.69 15.77 11.98
C THR A 105 14.05 17.18 12.45
N SER A 106 14.40 18.06 11.50
CA SER A 106 14.74 19.47 11.74
C SER A 106 13.60 20.30 12.35
N ASP A 107 12.36 19.83 12.27
CA ASP A 107 11.19 20.43 12.95
C ASP A 107 10.94 19.86 14.37
N GLY A 108 11.71 18.86 14.80
CA GLY A 108 11.62 18.23 16.12
C GLY A 108 10.60 17.09 16.24
N PHE A 109 10.21 16.46 15.12
CA PHE A 109 9.38 15.25 15.11
C PHE A 109 10.24 13.99 14.98
N PRO A 110 9.87 12.85 15.57
CA PRO A 110 10.60 11.61 15.37
C PRO A 110 10.56 11.15 13.92
N ILE A 111 11.65 10.53 13.48
CA ILE A 111 11.75 9.80 12.21
C ILE A 111 11.09 8.44 12.41
N VAL A 112 10.02 8.17 11.65
CA VAL A 112 9.22 6.94 11.79
C VAL A 112 9.02 6.26 10.44
N GLU A 113 9.44 5.00 10.36
CA GLU A 113 9.18 4.10 9.23
C GLU A 113 7.76 3.52 9.36
N GLY A 114 6.78 4.38 9.10
CA GLY A 114 5.38 4.04 9.19
C GLY A 114 4.49 5.29 9.18
N MET A 115 3.19 5.09 9.40
CA MET A 115 2.16 6.14 9.42
C MET A 115 1.93 6.90 8.11
N ASP A 116 2.86 7.79 7.74
CA ASP A 116 2.72 8.84 6.73
C ASP A 116 4.13 9.30 6.33
N MET A 117 4.47 9.30 5.03
CA MET A 117 5.84 9.51 4.54
C MET A 117 6.47 10.84 5.00
N GLN A 118 5.65 11.84 5.34
CA GLN A 118 6.13 13.11 5.90
C GLN A 118 6.85 12.98 7.26
N PHE A 119 6.73 11.83 7.94
CA PHE A 119 7.46 11.50 9.17
C PHE A 119 8.58 10.48 8.95
N MET A 120 8.61 9.80 7.80
CA MET A 120 9.74 8.94 7.43
C MET A 120 10.94 9.80 7.01
N PHE A 121 10.71 10.89 6.28
CA PHE A 121 11.80 11.75 5.80
C PHE A 121 11.69 13.17 6.38
N ASP A 122 12.83 13.85 6.56
CA ASP A 122 12.86 15.28 6.86
C ASP A 122 12.50 16.11 5.61
N MET A 123 11.21 16.14 5.31
CA MET A 123 10.65 16.81 4.13
C MET A 123 10.94 18.32 4.13
N ASN A 124 11.14 18.95 5.29
CA ASN A 124 11.42 20.39 5.37
C ASN A 124 12.91 20.70 5.17
N ALA A 125 13.84 19.87 5.65
CA ALA A 125 15.24 19.93 5.23
C ALA A 125 15.37 19.66 3.71
N LEU A 126 14.69 18.63 3.20
CA LEU A 126 14.60 18.33 1.76
C LEU A 126 14.12 19.54 0.95
N ILE A 127 12.97 20.12 1.28
CA ILE A 127 12.44 21.28 0.55
C ILE A 127 13.37 22.49 0.67
N LYS A 128 14.02 22.70 1.81
CA LYS A 128 15.00 23.78 2.01
C LYS A 128 16.23 23.60 1.11
N ASP A 129 16.75 22.39 1.00
CA ASP A 129 17.93 22.11 0.18
C ASP A 129 17.61 22.03 -1.32
N LEU A 130 16.45 21.47 -1.69
CA LEU A 130 15.88 21.61 -3.03
C LEU A 130 15.76 23.08 -3.44
N LYS A 131 15.25 23.98 -2.57
CA LYS A 131 15.16 25.42 -2.87
C LYS A 131 16.53 26.06 -3.09
N LYS A 132 17.56 25.70 -2.31
CA LYS A 132 18.95 26.17 -2.52
C LYS A 132 19.53 25.65 -3.83
N MET A 133 19.30 24.37 -4.16
CA MET A 133 19.89 23.70 -5.32
C MET A 133 19.15 23.97 -6.63
N ALA A 134 17.85 24.25 -6.61
CA ALA A 134 16.98 24.39 -7.78
C ALA A 134 17.51 25.37 -8.85
N PRO A 135 18.03 26.58 -8.53
CA PRO A 135 18.64 27.44 -9.54
C PRO A 135 19.82 26.76 -10.24
N GLY A 136 20.67 26.07 -9.47
CA GLY A 136 21.80 25.31 -10.00
C GLY A 136 21.38 24.12 -10.85
N LEU A 137 20.37 23.36 -10.42
CA LEU A 137 19.81 22.22 -11.17
C LEU A 137 19.22 22.67 -12.51
N VAL A 138 18.46 23.77 -12.53
CA VAL A 138 17.91 24.36 -13.76
C VAL A 138 19.03 24.82 -14.70
N TRP A 139 20.09 25.46 -14.19
CA TRP A 139 21.23 25.88 -15.02
C TRP A 139 22.05 24.70 -15.54
N ASP A 140 22.30 23.68 -14.72
CA ASP A 140 23.05 22.49 -15.13
C ASP A 140 22.26 21.71 -16.19
N LEU A 141 20.93 21.58 -16.05
CA LEU A 141 20.04 21.01 -17.06
C LEU A 141 20.06 21.80 -18.39
N LEU A 142 19.84 23.13 -18.33
CA LEU A 142 19.80 23.99 -19.53
C LEU A 142 21.13 24.01 -20.29
N LEU A 143 22.24 23.70 -19.61
CA LEU A 143 23.59 23.62 -20.17
C LEU A 143 24.04 22.17 -20.43
N GLY A 144 23.15 21.18 -20.31
CA GLY A 144 23.44 19.76 -20.61
C GLY A 144 24.43 19.10 -19.65
N ARG A 145 24.69 19.66 -18.47
CA ARG A 145 25.66 19.17 -17.47
C ARG A 145 25.10 18.02 -16.62
N LYS A 146 24.72 16.92 -17.29
CA LYS A 146 24.01 15.77 -16.69
C LYS A 146 24.70 15.21 -15.45
N GLU A 147 26.02 15.02 -15.49
CA GLU A 147 26.85 14.55 -14.37
C GLU A 147 26.58 15.36 -13.09
N ARG A 148 26.84 16.66 -13.14
CA ARG A 148 26.69 17.60 -12.01
C ARG A 148 25.24 17.75 -11.54
N PHE A 149 24.28 17.49 -12.42
CA PHE A 149 22.88 17.40 -12.05
C PHE A 149 22.61 16.11 -11.26
N GLY A 150 23.09 14.96 -11.74
CA GLY A 150 22.99 13.67 -11.08
C GLY A 150 23.61 13.69 -9.67
N ASP A 151 24.83 14.21 -9.54
CA ASP A 151 25.55 14.28 -8.26
C ASP A 151 24.76 15.06 -7.19
N LYS A 152 24.06 16.13 -7.59
CA LYS A 152 23.18 16.91 -6.70
C LYS A 152 21.91 16.16 -6.33
N VAL A 153 21.35 15.37 -7.24
CA VAL A 153 20.19 14.53 -6.93
C VAL A 153 20.59 13.43 -5.94
N VAL A 154 21.75 12.80 -6.11
CA VAL A 154 22.31 11.84 -5.14
C VAL A 154 22.45 12.49 -3.76
N GLN A 155 23.11 13.66 -3.66
CA GLN A 155 23.27 14.40 -2.40
C GLN A 155 21.94 14.74 -1.70
N ILE A 156 20.89 15.03 -2.47
CA ILE A 156 19.55 15.29 -1.92
C ILE A 156 18.93 13.99 -1.39
N LEU A 157 19.05 12.88 -2.13
CA LEU A 157 18.49 11.59 -1.74
C LEU A 157 19.21 11.03 -0.49
N ASP A 158 20.54 11.09 -0.44
CA ASP A 158 21.35 10.71 0.73
C ASP A 158 20.90 11.49 1.96
N ALA A 159 20.83 12.82 1.88
CA ALA A 159 20.44 13.67 3.00
C ALA A 159 19.00 13.40 3.52
N CYS A 160 18.14 12.77 2.71
CA CYS A 160 16.79 12.38 3.12
C CYS A 160 16.75 10.96 3.69
N CYS A 161 17.50 10.04 3.08
CA CYS A 161 17.33 8.60 3.31
C CYS A 161 18.38 8.00 4.23
N GLU A 162 19.44 8.73 4.58
CA GLU A 162 20.56 8.25 5.40
C GLU A 162 20.12 7.59 6.72
N SER A 163 19.04 8.07 7.35
CA SER A 163 18.43 7.48 8.56
C SER A 163 17.95 6.04 8.37
N HIS A 164 17.63 5.64 7.14
CA HIS A 164 17.09 4.33 6.77
C HIS A 164 18.11 3.42 6.10
N TYR A 165 19.39 3.82 6.05
CA TYR A 165 20.42 3.06 5.37
C TYR A 165 20.82 1.80 6.14
N PHE A 166 21.16 0.76 5.39
CA PHE A 166 21.68 -0.53 5.84
C PHE A 166 23.12 -0.69 5.36
N ASN A 167 23.94 -1.31 6.20
CA ASN A 167 25.29 -1.74 5.86
C ASN A 167 25.23 -3.00 4.96
N PRO A 168 26.29 -3.30 4.19
CA PRO A 168 26.36 -4.50 3.34
C PRO A 168 26.01 -5.83 4.03
N ASP A 169 26.31 -5.96 5.33
CA ASP A 169 26.04 -7.17 6.12
C ASP A 169 24.55 -7.36 6.49
N GLY A 170 23.66 -6.46 6.05
CA GLY A 170 22.23 -6.51 6.35
C GLY A 170 21.85 -5.84 7.67
N THR A 171 22.80 -5.25 8.40
CA THR A 171 22.50 -4.49 9.62
C THR A 171 22.12 -3.05 9.31
N ARG A 172 21.25 -2.44 10.11
CA ARG A 172 20.93 -1.01 9.97
C ARG A 172 22.11 -0.13 10.39
N LYS A 173 22.26 1.02 9.74
CA LYS A 173 23.20 2.09 10.12
C LYS A 173 22.83 2.79 11.43
N TYR A 174 21.53 2.85 11.70
CA TYR A 174 20.89 3.44 12.89
C TYR A 174 19.99 2.39 13.57
N GLY A 175 19.68 2.56 14.85
CA GLY A 175 18.78 1.63 15.54
C GLY A 175 17.33 1.79 15.08
N ALA A 176 16.48 0.85 15.50
CA ALA A 176 15.04 0.96 15.30
C ALA A 176 14.30 0.37 16.50
N SER A 177 13.20 1.01 16.91
CA SER A 177 12.29 0.54 17.96
C SER A 177 10.89 0.40 17.36
N VAL A 178 10.26 -0.76 17.54
CA VAL A 178 8.86 -0.99 17.18
C VAL A 178 7.98 -0.66 18.38
N ASP A 179 6.88 0.05 18.19
CA ASP A 179 5.82 0.13 19.21
C ASP A 179 4.98 -1.16 19.09
N GLU A 180 5.03 -2.00 20.12
CA GLU A 180 4.49 -3.37 20.10
C GLU A 180 3.27 -3.53 21.02
N TYR A 181 2.19 -4.11 20.49
CA TYR A 181 0.90 -4.19 21.16
C TYR A 181 0.63 -5.62 21.67
N TRP A 182 1.23 -5.99 22.80
CA TRP A 182 1.08 -7.32 23.44
C TRP A 182 -0.25 -7.46 24.22
N TYR A 183 -1.36 -7.09 23.55
CA TYR A 183 -2.73 -7.06 24.05
C TYR A 183 -3.73 -6.83 22.91
N SER A 184 -5.03 -7.00 23.18
CA SER A 184 -6.10 -6.83 22.20
C SER A 184 -6.41 -5.37 21.87
N TYR A 185 -7.17 -5.16 20.78
CA TYR A 185 -7.69 -3.84 20.38
C TYR A 185 -8.61 -3.22 21.47
N GLU A 186 -9.28 -4.01 22.32
CA GLU A 186 -10.07 -3.45 23.42
C GLU A 186 -9.17 -2.74 24.44
N GLU A 187 -8.06 -3.38 24.83
CA GLU A 187 -7.10 -2.82 25.79
C GLU A 187 -6.30 -1.65 25.18
N ALA A 188 -6.00 -1.68 23.87
CA ALA A 188 -5.35 -0.58 23.15
C ALA A 188 -6.09 0.77 23.22
N LYS A 189 -7.37 0.80 23.64
CA LYS A 189 -8.14 2.04 23.91
C LYS A 189 -7.69 2.75 25.19
N ASN A 190 -7.03 2.03 26.10
CA ASN A 190 -6.54 2.55 27.38
C ASN A 190 -5.11 3.10 27.28
N HIS A 191 -4.35 2.68 26.27
CA HIS A 191 -2.95 3.06 26.07
C HIS A 191 -2.82 4.31 25.18
N PRO A 192 -2.09 5.36 25.63
CA PRO A 192 -1.89 6.58 24.86
C PRO A 192 -0.85 6.37 23.75
N ASP A 193 -1.22 6.68 22.52
CA ASP A 193 -0.31 6.56 21.36
C ASP A 193 0.89 7.52 21.48
N LYS A 194 2.10 7.00 21.24
CA LYS A 194 3.37 7.75 21.33
C LYS A 194 3.42 8.93 20.34
N SER A 195 2.85 8.78 19.14
CA SER A 195 2.76 9.84 18.12
C SER A 195 1.88 11.03 18.53
N TYR A 196 0.90 10.84 19.43
CA TYR A 196 -0.06 11.87 19.86
C TYR A 196 0.60 13.17 20.34
N ASN A 197 1.71 13.06 21.07
CA ASN A 197 2.38 14.22 21.63
C ASN A 197 3.23 14.98 20.61
N TYR A 198 3.83 14.27 19.65
CA TYR A 198 4.58 14.88 18.55
C TYR A 198 3.64 15.53 17.52
N ALA A 199 2.45 14.98 17.29
CA ALA A 199 1.52 15.52 16.30
C ALA A 199 1.02 16.93 16.63
N LYS A 200 1.00 17.37 17.90
CA LYS A 200 0.43 18.66 18.34
C LYS A 200 1.11 19.88 17.69
N GLY A 201 0.38 20.57 16.80
CA GLY A 201 0.84 21.78 16.09
C GLY A 201 1.26 21.56 14.63
N TYR A 202 1.19 20.32 14.12
CA TYR A 202 1.58 19.97 12.74
C TYR A 202 0.76 20.70 11.65
N GLY A 203 -0.49 21.05 11.95
CA GLY A 203 -1.35 21.84 11.06
C GLY A 203 -1.42 23.29 11.50
N LYS A 204 -1.48 24.22 10.55
CA LYS A 204 -1.88 25.62 10.79
C LYS A 204 -3.10 25.98 9.94
N ASP A 205 -4.00 26.78 10.48
CA ASP A 205 -5.13 27.32 9.70
C ASP A 205 -4.63 28.40 8.72
N GLU A 206 -5.53 28.90 7.87
CA GLU A 206 -5.23 29.95 6.88
C GLU A 206 -4.76 31.28 7.52
N LYS A 207 -4.83 31.41 8.86
CA LYS A 207 -4.41 32.56 9.66
C LYS A 207 -3.14 32.28 10.48
N GLY A 208 -2.55 31.08 10.36
CA GLY A 208 -1.34 30.66 11.06
C GLY A 208 -1.56 30.10 12.48
N ASN A 209 -2.81 29.96 12.94
CA ASN A 209 -3.10 29.35 14.25
C ASN A 209 -2.84 27.85 14.20
N ALA A 210 -2.24 27.28 15.24
CA ALA A 210 -2.08 25.83 15.36
C ALA A 210 -3.46 25.15 15.33
N LEU A 211 -3.67 24.27 14.35
CA LEU A 211 -4.79 23.36 14.33
C LEU A 211 -4.58 22.29 15.41
N PRO A 212 -5.65 21.80 16.08
CA PRO A 212 -5.55 20.70 17.02
C PRO A 212 -5.27 19.39 16.29
N THR A 213 -4.01 19.13 15.97
CA THR A 213 -3.53 17.91 15.30
C THR A 213 -3.37 16.78 16.31
N THR A 214 -4.52 16.26 16.71
CA THR A 214 -4.72 15.08 17.52
C THR A 214 -4.94 13.89 16.59
N ARG A 215 -3.87 13.32 16.01
CA ARG A 215 -4.02 12.31 14.93
C ARG A 215 -4.52 10.97 15.48
N TYR A 216 -3.81 10.40 16.46
CA TYR A 216 -4.19 9.19 17.19
C TYR A 216 -4.02 9.52 18.68
N LYS A 217 -5.08 9.44 19.49
CA LYS A 217 -5.00 9.76 20.93
C LYS A 217 -4.60 8.53 21.74
N THR A 218 -5.04 7.38 21.26
CA THR A 218 -4.82 6.05 21.81
C THR A 218 -4.22 5.17 20.72
N GLU A 219 -3.53 4.11 21.11
CA GLU A 219 -2.96 3.13 20.16
C GLU A 219 -4.07 2.50 19.32
N PHE A 220 -5.26 2.29 19.91
CA PHE A 220 -6.46 1.92 19.17
C PHE A 220 -6.76 2.85 17.99
N ASP A 221 -6.64 4.17 18.14
CA ASP A 221 -6.89 5.12 17.04
C ASP A 221 -5.89 4.94 15.88
N PHE A 222 -4.62 4.61 16.20
CA PHE A 222 -3.59 4.28 15.21
C PHE A 222 -3.91 2.95 14.53
N LEU A 223 -4.09 1.88 15.31
CA LEU A 223 -4.37 0.53 14.83
C LEU A 223 -5.62 0.47 13.94
N TYR A 224 -6.70 1.10 14.38
CA TYR A 224 -7.95 1.23 13.63
C TYR A 224 -7.76 1.99 12.30
N LYS A 225 -6.80 2.93 12.25
CA LYS A 225 -6.47 3.65 11.03
C LYS A 225 -5.60 2.83 10.06
N GLN A 226 -4.79 1.89 10.55
CA GLN A 226 -4.00 0.97 9.71
C GLN A 226 -4.85 -0.17 9.16
N VAL A 227 -5.63 -0.84 10.01
CA VAL A 227 -6.55 -1.90 9.62
C VAL A 227 -7.85 -1.72 10.38
N ASN A 228 -8.89 -1.30 9.67
CA ASN A 228 -10.21 -1.11 10.25
C ASN A 228 -10.90 -2.48 10.44
N ILE A 229 -10.84 -2.99 11.66
CA ILE A 229 -11.45 -4.27 12.07
C ILE A 229 -12.88 -4.13 12.62
N SER A 230 -13.56 -2.99 12.43
CA SER A 230 -14.94 -2.77 12.92
C SER A 230 -15.92 -3.88 12.50
N ASN A 231 -15.81 -4.36 11.27
CA ASN A 231 -16.65 -5.44 10.76
C ASN A 231 -16.40 -6.80 11.44
N PHE A 232 -15.18 -7.07 11.90
CA PHE A 232 -14.87 -8.23 12.74
C PHE A 232 -15.37 -8.00 14.17
N ALA A 233 -15.03 -6.85 14.77
CA ALA A 233 -15.41 -6.50 16.13
C ALA A 233 -16.93 -6.41 16.33
N SER A 234 -17.71 -6.10 15.29
CA SER A 234 -19.18 -6.17 15.31
C SER A 234 -19.76 -7.58 15.50
N LYS A 235 -18.94 -8.61 15.27
CA LYS A 235 -19.30 -10.03 15.38
C LYS A 235 -18.68 -10.67 16.62
N ALA A 236 -17.35 -10.57 16.75
CA ALA A 236 -16.58 -11.22 17.82
C ALA A 236 -16.22 -10.32 19.00
N GLY A 237 -16.22 -8.99 18.83
CA GLY A 237 -15.70 -8.04 19.81
C GLY A 237 -14.26 -7.59 19.53
N TYR A 238 -13.86 -6.45 20.13
CA TYR A 238 -12.51 -5.89 20.01
C TYR A 238 -11.49 -6.61 20.91
N ASP A 239 -11.97 -7.32 21.92
CA ASP A 239 -11.23 -8.21 22.81
C ASP A 239 -10.69 -9.47 22.09
N HIS A 240 -11.25 -9.78 20.92
CA HIS A 240 -10.85 -10.89 20.06
C HIS A 240 -9.95 -10.47 18.89
N ALA A 241 -9.66 -9.17 18.74
CA ALA A 241 -8.79 -8.65 17.68
C ALA A 241 -7.43 -8.28 18.24
N TYR A 242 -6.36 -8.69 17.56
CA TYR A 242 -4.97 -8.46 17.93
C TYR A 242 -4.17 -7.95 16.72
N TYR A 243 -3.11 -7.18 16.96
CA TYR A 243 -2.28 -6.57 15.91
C TYR A 243 -0.80 -6.84 16.14
N TYR A 244 -0.21 -7.65 15.27
CA TYR A 244 1.19 -7.99 15.37
C TYR A 244 2.06 -6.94 14.65
N ALA A 245 2.60 -5.99 15.43
CA ALA A 245 3.53 -4.98 14.91
C ALA A 245 4.95 -5.54 14.76
N TYR A 246 5.58 -5.23 13.63
CA TYR A 246 6.97 -5.64 13.31
C TYR A 246 7.66 -4.60 12.41
N SER A 247 8.98 -4.61 12.36
CA SER A 247 9.74 -3.75 11.44
C SER A 247 9.65 -4.24 10.00
N SER A 248 9.03 -3.46 9.11
CA SER A 248 8.95 -3.80 7.68
C SER A 248 10.29 -3.73 6.95
N PHE A 249 11.28 -3.02 7.51
CA PHE A 249 12.65 -2.92 7.01
C PHE A 249 13.59 -3.62 8.02
N GLY A 250 13.64 -4.95 7.97
CA GLY A 250 14.27 -5.72 9.03
C GLY A 250 14.59 -7.14 8.60
N ASP A 251 14.61 -8.05 9.57
CA ASP A 251 14.80 -9.48 9.34
C ASP A 251 13.43 -10.19 9.37
N SER A 252 13.01 -10.72 8.22
CA SER A 252 11.75 -11.47 8.09
C SER A 252 11.70 -12.69 9.01
N TYR A 253 12.86 -13.27 9.36
CA TYR A 253 12.94 -14.43 10.22
C TYR A 253 12.73 -14.08 11.70
N GLU A 254 13.31 -12.97 12.15
CA GLU A 254 13.08 -12.43 13.49
C GLU A 254 11.59 -12.07 13.67
N ALA A 255 11.01 -11.39 12.67
CA ALA A 255 9.59 -11.04 12.67
C ALA A 255 8.67 -12.27 12.67
N ALA A 256 9.01 -13.37 12.01
CA ALA A 256 8.24 -14.62 12.07
C ALA A 256 8.42 -15.39 13.38
N SER A 257 9.63 -15.39 13.95
CA SER A 257 9.90 -16.00 15.26
C SER A 257 9.09 -15.33 16.37
N ARG A 258 9.07 -13.99 16.38
CA ARG A 258 8.33 -13.22 17.40
C ARG A 258 6.80 -13.25 17.18
N LEU A 259 6.33 -13.54 15.97
CA LEU A 259 4.92 -13.86 15.72
C LEU A 259 4.50 -15.15 16.44
N ASN A 260 5.38 -16.15 16.52
CA ASN A 260 5.09 -17.38 17.25
C ASN A 260 4.87 -17.12 18.76
N ASP A 261 5.77 -16.34 19.37
CA ASP A 261 5.63 -15.91 20.77
C ASP A 261 4.33 -15.09 20.99
N TYR A 262 3.95 -14.28 20.00
CA TYR A 262 2.71 -13.50 20.02
C TYR A 262 1.45 -14.39 19.96
N ILE A 263 1.47 -15.46 19.16
CA ILE A 263 0.37 -16.45 19.10
C ILE A 263 0.18 -17.13 20.46
N ASP A 264 1.26 -17.52 21.15
CA ASP A 264 1.20 -18.10 22.50
C ASP A 264 0.64 -17.11 23.53
N MET A 265 0.99 -15.83 23.43
CA MET A 265 0.40 -14.77 24.24
C MET A 265 -1.13 -14.66 24.00
N VAL A 266 -1.58 -14.60 22.74
CA VAL A 266 -3.01 -14.47 22.42
C VAL A 266 -3.84 -15.67 22.91
N LYS A 267 -3.35 -16.90 22.71
CA LYS A 267 -4.00 -18.11 23.27
C LYS A 267 -4.10 -18.02 24.80
N THR A 268 -3.04 -17.55 25.45
CA THR A 268 -2.98 -17.42 26.92
C THR A 268 -3.94 -16.35 27.46
N GLU A 269 -3.99 -15.15 26.86
CA GLU A 269 -4.86 -14.06 27.32
C GLU A 269 -6.36 -14.36 27.14
N THR A 270 -6.70 -14.99 26.02
CA THR A 270 -8.09 -15.26 25.62
C THR A 270 -8.60 -16.60 26.16
N GLY A 271 -7.69 -17.53 26.47
CA GLY A 271 -8.04 -18.90 26.88
C GLY A 271 -8.58 -19.77 25.76
N HIS A 272 -8.33 -19.42 24.49
CA HIS A 272 -8.61 -20.27 23.33
C HIS A 272 -7.42 -21.19 23.01
N SER A 273 -7.69 -22.38 22.49
CA SER A 273 -6.64 -23.29 22.00
C SER A 273 -6.06 -22.86 20.64
N LYS A 274 -6.79 -22.05 19.86
CA LYS A 274 -6.42 -21.67 18.49
C LYS A 274 -6.51 -20.16 18.26
N VAL A 275 -5.82 -19.70 17.22
CA VAL A 275 -5.95 -18.36 16.64
C VAL A 275 -6.28 -18.44 15.15
N SER A 276 -6.95 -17.42 14.62
CA SER A 276 -7.01 -17.15 13.18
C SER A 276 -6.00 -16.05 12.82
N ILE A 277 -5.37 -16.11 11.65
CA ILE A 277 -4.33 -15.14 11.23
C ILE A 277 -4.68 -14.54 9.86
N VAL A 278 -4.60 -13.22 9.74
CA VAL A 278 -4.74 -12.51 8.46
C VAL A 278 -3.42 -11.86 8.09
N PHE A 279 -2.78 -12.36 7.04
CA PHE A 279 -1.52 -11.84 6.48
C PHE A 279 -1.82 -10.85 5.36
N ILE A 280 -1.48 -9.57 5.55
CA ILE A 280 -1.77 -8.50 4.59
C ILE A 280 -0.49 -8.05 3.87
N SER A 281 -0.47 -8.02 2.53
CA SER A 281 0.68 -7.49 1.77
C SER A 281 2.02 -8.16 2.19
N LEU A 282 3.04 -7.39 2.61
CA LEU A 282 4.30 -7.88 3.19
C LEU A 282 4.10 -8.86 4.35
N GLY A 283 2.98 -8.82 5.08
CA GLY A 283 2.63 -9.84 6.07
C GLY A 283 2.66 -11.26 5.49
N GLY A 284 2.40 -11.44 4.19
CA GLY A 284 2.54 -12.73 3.50
C GLY A 284 3.96 -13.31 3.53
N THR A 285 4.97 -12.46 3.39
CA THR A 285 6.39 -12.82 3.53
C THR A 285 6.70 -13.35 4.92
N ILE A 286 6.15 -12.71 5.97
CA ILE A 286 6.26 -13.19 7.35
C ILE A 286 5.51 -14.51 7.52
N GLY A 287 4.34 -14.63 6.89
CA GLY A 287 3.54 -15.85 6.83
C GLY A 287 4.29 -17.03 6.22
N ASN A 288 5.01 -16.87 5.11
CA ASN A 288 5.83 -17.94 4.52
C ASN A 288 6.82 -18.53 5.53
N VAL A 289 7.55 -17.67 6.24
CA VAL A 289 8.55 -18.11 7.24
C VAL A 289 7.87 -18.76 8.43
N TYR A 290 6.76 -18.19 8.91
CA TYR A 290 5.95 -18.80 9.97
C TYR A 290 5.48 -20.21 9.57
N LEU A 291 4.89 -20.38 8.38
CA LEU A 291 4.39 -21.67 7.88
C LEU A 291 5.49 -22.71 7.65
N SER A 292 6.70 -22.29 7.30
CA SER A 292 7.84 -23.17 7.08
C SER A 292 8.47 -23.66 8.39
N ASP A 293 8.82 -22.74 9.30
CA ASP A 293 9.78 -23.01 10.37
C ASP A 293 9.14 -23.00 11.79
N PHE A 294 7.92 -22.49 11.94
CA PHE A 294 7.30 -22.24 13.27
C PHE A 294 5.87 -22.80 13.44
N CYS A 295 5.12 -22.96 12.34
CA CYS A 295 3.69 -23.25 12.42
C CYS A 295 3.38 -24.63 13.01
N ASN A 296 2.55 -24.62 14.05
CA ASN A 296 1.89 -25.79 14.59
C ASN A 296 0.41 -25.77 14.18
N PRO A 297 -0.08 -26.71 13.33
CA PRO A 297 -1.48 -26.74 12.89
C PRO A 297 -2.50 -26.84 14.03
N ASP A 298 -2.12 -27.41 15.18
CA ASP A 298 -3.01 -27.49 16.35
C ASP A 298 -3.33 -26.11 16.94
N ASP A 299 -2.45 -25.11 16.78
CA ASP A 299 -2.62 -23.74 17.28
C ASP A 299 -3.40 -22.82 16.32
N ILE A 300 -3.71 -23.28 15.11
CA ILE A 300 -4.34 -22.48 14.05
C ILE A 300 -5.77 -22.95 13.75
N ASP A 301 -6.70 -22.02 13.72
CA ASP A 301 -8.06 -22.23 13.20
C ASP A 301 -8.07 -21.94 11.69
N ARG A 302 -7.84 -20.68 11.29
CA ARG A 302 -7.83 -20.27 9.87
C ARG A 302 -6.71 -19.30 9.53
N ILE A 303 -6.26 -19.32 8.28
CA ILE A 303 -5.31 -18.34 7.71
C ILE A 303 -5.92 -17.69 6.48
N VAL A 304 -5.83 -16.37 6.39
CA VAL A 304 -6.24 -15.59 5.22
C VAL A 304 -5.08 -14.75 4.70
N PHE A 305 -4.62 -15.06 3.49
CA PHE A 305 -3.69 -14.21 2.74
C PHE A 305 -4.48 -13.15 1.97
N ALA A 306 -4.46 -11.91 2.45
CA ALA A 306 -5.15 -10.77 1.85
C ALA A 306 -4.17 -9.87 1.06
N ALA A 307 -4.25 -9.93 -0.27
CA ALA A 307 -3.37 -9.23 -1.21
C ALA A 307 -1.87 -9.39 -0.86
N SER A 308 -1.46 -10.61 -0.50
CA SER A 308 -0.18 -10.88 0.16
C SER A 308 0.98 -11.09 -0.81
N ALA A 309 2.21 -10.78 -0.38
CA ALA A 309 3.43 -10.95 -1.17
C ALA A 309 4.02 -12.37 -1.05
N ILE A 310 3.23 -13.42 -1.35
CA ILE A 310 3.60 -14.83 -1.15
C ILE A 310 4.83 -15.22 -1.99
N ASP A 311 4.97 -14.67 -3.19
CA ASP A 311 6.19 -14.75 -4.01
C ASP A 311 6.72 -13.34 -4.34
N GLY A 312 6.80 -12.50 -3.31
CA GLY A 312 7.30 -11.13 -3.43
C GLY A 312 6.52 -10.28 -4.45
N SER A 313 7.21 -9.37 -5.13
CA SER A 313 6.67 -8.53 -6.20
C SER A 313 7.67 -8.28 -7.32
N HIS A 314 7.23 -8.41 -8.57
CA HIS A 314 8.01 -8.03 -9.75
C HIS A 314 8.46 -6.56 -9.71
N LEU A 315 7.70 -5.69 -9.02
CA LEU A 315 8.09 -4.30 -8.76
C LEU A 315 9.37 -4.22 -7.93
N LEU A 316 9.54 -5.04 -6.88
CA LEU A 316 10.78 -5.06 -6.09
C LEU A 316 11.96 -5.61 -6.87
N GLY A 317 11.72 -6.68 -7.64
CA GLY A 317 12.73 -7.20 -8.56
C GLY A 317 13.20 -6.13 -9.57
N ASP A 318 12.29 -5.26 -10.02
CA ASP A 318 12.64 -4.15 -10.91
C ASP A 318 13.39 -3.02 -10.20
N VAL A 319 13.01 -2.68 -8.97
CA VAL A 319 13.74 -1.75 -8.11
C VAL A 319 15.16 -2.27 -7.89
N ILE A 320 15.33 -3.39 -7.21
CA ILE A 320 16.65 -3.96 -6.86
C ILE A 320 17.49 -4.29 -8.12
N GLY A 321 16.85 -4.73 -9.20
CA GLY A 321 17.53 -4.98 -10.48
C GLY A 321 17.91 -3.72 -11.28
N ALA A 322 17.39 -2.55 -10.93
CA ALA A 322 17.40 -1.31 -11.72
C ALA A 322 16.76 -1.44 -13.11
N ASN A 323 15.71 -2.26 -13.24
CA ASN A 323 14.99 -2.55 -14.47
C ASN A 323 13.87 -1.51 -14.73
N PHE A 324 14.26 -0.32 -15.19
CA PHE A 324 13.34 0.78 -15.45
C PHE A 324 12.93 0.91 -16.93
N SER A 325 11.67 1.27 -17.14
CA SER A 325 11.07 1.51 -18.46
C SER A 325 11.33 2.92 -19.02
N PHE A 326 12.20 3.73 -18.41
CA PHE A 326 12.50 5.11 -18.85
C PHE A 326 13.09 5.20 -20.28
N GLY A 327 13.63 4.10 -20.82
CA GLY A 327 14.06 3.97 -22.20
C GLY A 327 12.95 3.68 -23.20
N ASP A 328 11.80 3.15 -22.75
CA ASP A 328 10.65 2.86 -23.62
C ASP A 328 9.93 4.17 -23.97
N LYS A 329 10.10 4.57 -25.22
CA LYS A 329 9.60 5.83 -25.72
C LYS A 329 8.09 5.83 -25.92
N GLU A 330 7.48 4.69 -26.21
CA GLU A 330 6.03 4.61 -26.41
C GLU A 330 5.33 4.71 -25.04
N LEU A 331 5.81 3.99 -24.02
CA LEU A 331 5.33 4.12 -22.62
C LEU A 331 5.51 5.54 -22.08
N PHE A 332 6.66 6.15 -22.35
CA PHE A 332 6.98 7.52 -21.93
C PHE A 332 5.93 8.56 -22.37
N TYR A 333 5.36 8.42 -23.57
CA TYR A 333 4.30 9.32 -24.07
C TYR A 333 2.89 8.68 -24.08
N SER A 334 2.66 7.60 -23.35
CA SER A 334 1.34 6.97 -23.20
C SER A 334 0.96 6.78 -21.74
N GLU A 335 1.53 5.79 -21.05
CA GLU A 335 1.04 5.37 -19.73
C GLU A 335 1.91 5.82 -18.56
N MET A 336 3.16 6.29 -18.79
CA MET A 336 4.06 6.67 -17.70
C MET A 336 3.53 7.85 -16.85
N PHE A 337 3.15 8.98 -17.46
CA PHE A 337 2.61 10.13 -16.72
C PHE A 337 1.22 9.89 -16.12
N PRO A 338 0.25 9.25 -16.82
CA PRO A 338 -1.02 8.83 -16.22
C PRO A 338 -0.84 7.89 -15.03
N SER A 339 0.02 6.88 -15.14
CA SER A 339 0.31 5.93 -14.05
C SER A 339 0.87 6.66 -12.82
N LEU A 340 1.89 7.51 -13.00
CA LEU A 340 2.48 8.28 -11.89
C LEU A 340 1.48 9.26 -11.23
N ILE A 341 0.55 9.84 -11.98
CA ILE A 341 -0.48 10.73 -11.42
C ILE A 341 -1.60 9.94 -10.76
N GLN A 342 -1.95 8.76 -11.27
CA GLN A 342 -2.94 7.87 -10.63
C GLN A 342 -2.49 7.43 -9.23
N PHE A 343 -1.19 7.17 -9.04
CA PHE A 343 -0.59 6.91 -7.71
C PHE A 343 -0.74 8.08 -6.72
N ALA A 344 -1.06 9.29 -7.20
CA ALA A 344 -1.36 10.48 -6.40
C ALA A 344 -2.84 10.94 -6.49
N GLY A 345 -3.73 10.07 -7.00
CA GLY A 345 -5.18 10.25 -7.01
C GLY A 345 -5.85 10.18 -8.39
N ASP A 346 -6.81 9.26 -8.54
CA ASP A 346 -7.52 8.98 -9.82
C ASP A 346 -8.16 10.22 -10.49
N ASP A 347 -8.61 11.19 -9.69
CA ASP A 347 -9.33 12.40 -10.11
C ASP A 347 -8.53 13.30 -11.10
N TYR A 348 -7.23 13.03 -11.22
CA TYR A 348 -6.27 13.82 -11.98
C TYR A 348 -5.59 13.08 -13.13
N THR A 349 -5.91 11.81 -13.40
CA THR A 349 -5.27 10.99 -14.47
C THR A 349 -5.28 11.67 -15.85
N TRP A 350 -6.30 12.48 -16.14
CA TRP A 350 -6.38 13.31 -17.35
C TRP A 350 -5.23 14.33 -17.51
N LEU A 351 -4.62 14.80 -16.42
CA LEU A 351 -3.41 15.63 -16.44
C LEU A 351 -2.19 14.85 -16.93
N GLY A 352 -2.13 13.53 -16.68
CA GLY A 352 -1.08 12.66 -17.23
C GLY A 352 -1.21 12.53 -18.75
N TYR A 353 -2.42 12.29 -19.24
CA TYR A 353 -2.67 12.26 -20.69
C TYR A 353 -2.44 13.63 -21.36
N LEU A 354 -2.69 14.74 -20.65
CA LEU A 354 -2.29 16.07 -21.12
C LEU A 354 -0.75 16.25 -21.10
N ALA A 355 -0.06 15.76 -20.07
CA ALA A 355 1.39 15.83 -19.96
C ALA A 355 2.09 15.12 -21.13
N ASN A 356 1.61 13.94 -21.55
CA ASN A 356 2.10 13.21 -22.74
C ASN A 356 2.11 14.06 -24.02
N VAL A 357 1.15 14.99 -24.16
CA VAL A 357 1.03 15.89 -25.31
C VAL A 357 1.94 17.11 -25.13
N VAL A 358 1.94 17.73 -23.94
CA VAL A 358 2.71 18.95 -23.66
C VAL A 358 4.22 18.68 -23.62
N ILE A 359 4.65 17.53 -23.10
CA ILE A 359 6.07 17.20 -22.91
C ILE A 359 6.83 17.07 -24.24
N ARG A 360 6.14 16.74 -25.34
CA ARG A 360 6.68 16.67 -26.73
C ARG A 360 7.14 18.02 -27.30
N ILE A 361 6.91 19.12 -26.59
CA ILE A 361 7.48 20.44 -26.89
C ILE A 361 8.96 20.52 -26.44
N LEU A 362 9.37 19.69 -25.47
CA LEU A 362 10.74 19.61 -24.98
C LEU A 362 11.54 18.53 -25.74
N PRO A 363 12.86 18.70 -25.96
CA PRO A 363 13.67 17.69 -26.65
C PRO A 363 13.82 16.40 -25.82
N GLN A 364 13.37 15.26 -26.35
CA GLN A 364 13.43 13.95 -25.70
C GLN A 364 14.84 13.60 -25.23
N LYS A 365 15.87 13.84 -26.05
CA LYS A 365 17.27 13.52 -25.71
C LYS A 365 17.78 14.22 -24.45
N LEU A 366 17.23 15.39 -24.13
CA LEU A 366 17.52 16.09 -22.88
C LEU A 366 16.82 15.41 -21.71
N PHE A 367 15.56 15.04 -21.89
CA PHE A 367 14.68 14.52 -20.84
C PHE A 367 14.90 13.03 -20.51
N SER A 368 14.88 12.15 -21.51
CA SER A 368 15.16 10.71 -21.30
C SER A 368 16.57 10.52 -20.77
N GLY A 369 17.53 11.27 -21.32
CA GLY A 369 18.89 11.29 -20.81
C GLY A 369 19.07 12.03 -19.48
N LEU A 370 18.03 12.66 -18.91
CA LEU A 370 18.01 13.16 -17.54
C LEU A 370 17.46 12.07 -16.60
N LEU A 371 16.33 11.47 -16.96
CA LEU A 371 15.74 10.36 -16.21
C LEU A 371 16.71 9.18 -16.07
N MET A 372 17.40 8.80 -17.15
CA MET A 372 18.43 7.75 -17.09
C MET A 372 19.56 8.14 -16.13
N THR A 373 20.11 9.36 -16.20
CA THR A 373 21.15 9.80 -15.24
C THR A 373 20.66 9.86 -13.80
N ILE A 374 19.39 10.18 -13.56
CA ILE A 374 18.80 10.11 -12.21
C ILE A 374 18.68 8.66 -11.75
N ALA A 375 18.14 7.77 -12.58
CA ALA A 375 17.98 6.35 -12.30
C ALA A 375 19.33 5.66 -12.04
N GLU A 376 20.28 5.83 -12.94
CA GLU A 376 21.63 5.23 -12.91
C GLU A 376 22.49 5.72 -11.73
N ARG A 377 22.20 6.89 -11.14
CA ARG A 377 23.00 7.46 -10.03
C ARG A 377 22.21 7.60 -8.73
N GLY A 378 21.22 8.48 -8.73
CA GLY A 378 20.46 8.81 -7.51
C GLY A 378 19.64 7.64 -7.02
N VAL A 379 19.00 6.92 -7.94
CA VAL A 379 18.15 5.79 -7.55
C VAL A 379 18.99 4.56 -7.21
N ASN A 380 20.11 4.29 -7.92
CA ASN A 380 21.03 3.20 -7.55
C ASN A 380 21.65 3.36 -6.14
N GLU A 381 22.14 4.54 -5.77
CA GLU A 381 22.72 4.75 -4.43
C GLU A 381 21.68 4.56 -3.31
N ALA A 382 20.48 5.15 -3.48
CA ALA A 382 19.39 5.00 -2.53
C ALA A 382 18.82 3.56 -2.49
N ILE A 383 18.67 2.89 -3.63
CA ILE A 383 18.23 1.49 -3.70
C ILE A 383 19.23 0.57 -3.03
N ASN A 384 20.52 0.74 -3.26
CA ASN A 384 21.52 -0.13 -2.64
C ASN A 384 21.45 -0.01 -1.11
N ASN A 385 21.48 1.22 -0.59
CA ASN A 385 21.54 1.46 0.84
C ASN A 385 20.20 1.22 1.58
N ILE A 386 19.03 1.36 0.94
CA ILE A 386 17.71 1.13 1.57
C ILE A 386 17.14 -0.25 1.27
N CYS A 387 17.29 -0.74 0.04
CA CYS A 387 16.63 -1.96 -0.45
C CYS A 387 17.60 -3.13 -0.61
N ALA A 388 18.68 -2.99 -1.38
CA ALA A 388 19.59 -4.10 -1.66
C ALA A 388 20.41 -4.52 -0.42
N ASN A 389 20.55 -3.65 0.57
CA ASN A 389 21.16 -3.98 1.86
C ASN A 389 20.13 -4.40 2.95
N CYS A 390 18.83 -4.50 2.63
CA CYS A 390 17.78 -4.80 3.62
C CYS A 390 17.22 -6.24 3.45
N PRO A 391 17.32 -7.14 4.46
CA PRO A 391 16.89 -8.53 4.32
C PRO A 391 15.41 -8.71 3.95
N SER A 392 14.50 -7.92 4.53
CA SER A 392 13.07 -7.99 4.22
C SER A 392 12.73 -7.49 2.81
N MET A 393 13.54 -6.62 2.21
CA MET A 393 13.33 -6.15 0.83
C MET A 393 13.73 -7.23 -0.19
N TRP A 394 14.76 -8.02 0.10
CA TRP A 394 15.03 -9.27 -0.63
C TRP A 394 13.93 -10.30 -0.45
N SER A 395 13.24 -10.30 0.68
CA SER A 395 12.10 -11.19 0.92
C SER A 395 10.85 -10.82 0.09
N LEU A 396 10.90 -9.68 -0.60
CA LEU A 396 9.94 -9.23 -1.61
C LEU A 396 10.47 -9.36 -3.06
N VAL A 397 11.69 -9.86 -3.28
CA VAL A 397 12.17 -10.22 -4.63
C VAL A 397 11.49 -11.53 -5.05
N PRO A 398 10.92 -11.64 -6.25
CA PRO A 398 10.31 -12.89 -6.73
C PRO A 398 11.35 -14.01 -6.84
N GLU A 399 10.93 -15.23 -6.55
CA GLU A 399 11.79 -16.43 -6.55
C GLU A 399 12.61 -16.54 -7.83
N GLU A 400 11.94 -16.43 -8.99
CA GLU A 400 12.51 -16.54 -10.33
C GLU A 400 13.61 -15.51 -10.65
N ARG A 401 13.76 -14.46 -9.81
CA ARG A 401 14.73 -13.36 -9.99
C ARG A 401 15.83 -13.34 -8.93
N TYR A 402 15.70 -14.11 -7.86
CA TYR A 402 16.61 -14.03 -6.72
C TYR A 402 18.06 -14.38 -7.12
N GLU A 403 18.28 -15.54 -7.76
CA GLU A 403 19.63 -16.04 -8.02
C GLU A 403 20.46 -15.09 -8.92
N GLU A 404 19.85 -14.49 -9.95
CA GLU A 404 20.51 -13.49 -10.81
C GLU A 404 20.88 -12.22 -10.02
N LEU A 405 19.94 -11.69 -9.24
CA LEU A 405 20.13 -10.44 -8.51
C LEU A 405 21.13 -10.63 -7.36
N ALA A 406 21.05 -11.72 -6.61
CA ALA A 406 21.98 -12.04 -5.53
C ALA A 406 23.40 -12.26 -6.04
N ALA A 407 23.57 -12.93 -7.19
CA ALA A 407 24.89 -13.05 -7.84
C ALA A 407 25.47 -11.72 -8.33
N LYS A 408 24.61 -10.74 -8.66
CA LYS A 408 25.01 -9.40 -9.10
C LYS A 408 25.34 -8.44 -7.94
N LEU A 409 24.61 -8.54 -6.82
CA LEU A 409 24.59 -7.53 -5.76
C LEU A 409 25.13 -8.00 -4.40
N LEU A 410 25.15 -9.31 -4.13
CA LEU A 410 25.52 -9.89 -2.83
C LEU A 410 26.73 -10.83 -2.90
N SER A 411 27.51 -10.77 -3.98
CA SER A 411 28.59 -11.74 -4.26
C SER A 411 29.94 -11.43 -3.63
N ASP A 412 30.14 -10.23 -3.08
CA ASP A 412 31.37 -9.84 -2.39
C ASP A 412 31.35 -10.16 -0.89
N GLU A 413 32.53 -10.10 -0.27
CA GLU A 413 32.77 -10.49 1.12
C GLU A 413 31.97 -9.65 2.14
N ALA A 414 31.67 -8.38 1.85
CA ALA A 414 30.95 -7.53 2.79
C ALA A 414 29.45 -7.88 2.86
N HIS A 415 28.88 -8.41 1.78
CA HIS A 415 27.48 -8.84 1.72
C HIS A 415 27.25 -10.30 2.15
N ALA A 416 28.29 -11.07 2.47
CA ALA A 416 28.14 -12.49 2.82
C ALA A 416 27.13 -12.77 3.96
N PRO A 417 27.06 -11.98 5.06
CA PRO A 417 26.05 -12.19 6.12
C PRO A 417 24.62 -11.87 5.67
N LEU A 418 24.43 -10.87 4.80
CA LEU A 418 23.13 -10.59 4.19
C LEU A 418 22.74 -11.69 3.20
N LYS A 419 23.71 -12.20 2.43
CA LYS A 419 23.47 -13.30 1.50
C LYS A 419 22.97 -14.54 2.23
N GLU A 420 23.56 -14.92 3.36
CA GLU A 420 23.08 -16.06 4.18
C GLU A 420 21.60 -15.91 4.59
N LYS A 421 21.20 -14.72 5.06
CA LYS A 421 19.80 -14.43 5.42
C LYS A 421 18.85 -14.54 4.24
N THR A 422 19.27 -14.03 3.09
CA THR A 422 18.44 -13.97 1.89
C THR A 422 18.37 -15.30 1.14
N ASP A 423 19.46 -16.08 1.13
CA ASP A 423 19.49 -17.48 0.68
C ASP A 423 18.49 -18.32 1.50
N ARG A 424 18.49 -18.15 2.83
CA ARG A 424 17.54 -18.83 3.71
C ARG A 424 16.09 -18.50 3.38
N TYR A 425 15.76 -17.21 3.20
CA TYR A 425 14.40 -16.83 2.82
C TYR A 425 14.03 -17.34 1.42
N HIS A 426 14.96 -17.30 0.47
CA HIS A 426 14.73 -17.78 -0.88
C HIS A 426 14.39 -19.28 -0.94
N GLU A 427 15.04 -20.11 -0.12
CA GLU A 427 14.67 -21.53 0.01
C GLU A 427 13.26 -21.71 0.63
N ILE A 428 12.86 -20.87 1.58
CA ILE A 428 11.47 -20.85 2.11
C ILE A 428 10.49 -20.45 1.00
N GLN A 429 10.80 -19.42 0.22
CA GLN A 429 9.97 -18.90 -0.87
C GLN A 429 9.78 -19.93 -1.99
N LYS A 430 10.86 -20.60 -2.43
CA LYS A 430 10.84 -21.75 -3.36
C LYS A 430 9.84 -22.83 -2.93
N ASN A 431 9.77 -23.10 -1.63
CA ASN A 431 8.92 -24.14 -1.06
C ASN A 431 7.57 -23.62 -0.53
N ALA A 432 7.23 -22.33 -0.70
CA ALA A 432 6.02 -21.74 -0.12
C ALA A 432 4.73 -22.39 -0.65
N LYS A 433 4.67 -22.65 -1.96
CA LYS A 433 3.53 -23.33 -2.60
C LYS A 433 3.29 -24.73 -2.04
N ASP A 434 4.37 -25.52 -1.92
CA ASP A 434 4.30 -26.89 -1.43
C ASP A 434 4.02 -26.96 0.08
N THR A 435 4.53 -25.98 0.84
CA THR A 435 4.23 -25.81 2.27
C THR A 435 2.74 -25.51 2.49
N ILE A 436 2.17 -24.58 1.73
CA ILE A 436 0.74 -24.24 1.76
C ILE A 436 -0.11 -25.47 1.38
N ASN A 437 0.25 -26.17 0.31
CA ASN A 437 -0.44 -27.39 -0.14
C ASN A 437 -0.40 -28.49 0.91
N ARG A 438 0.77 -28.75 1.50
CA ARG A 438 0.98 -29.77 2.53
C ARG A 438 0.13 -29.48 3.76
N LEU A 439 0.23 -28.27 4.32
CA LEU A 439 -0.50 -27.90 5.53
C LEU A 439 -2.02 -27.90 5.31
N SER A 440 -2.50 -27.50 4.13
CA SER A 440 -3.93 -27.61 3.83
C SER A 440 -4.38 -29.07 3.63
N GLY A 441 -3.53 -29.93 3.05
CA GLY A 441 -3.75 -31.38 2.96
C GLY A 441 -3.70 -32.11 4.30
N GLU A 442 -2.98 -31.57 5.28
CA GLU A 442 -2.97 -32.01 6.68
C GLU A 442 -4.23 -31.55 7.45
N GLY A 443 -5.09 -30.74 6.83
CA GLY A 443 -6.39 -30.33 7.35
C GLY A 443 -6.50 -28.86 7.76
N MET A 444 -5.47 -28.03 7.52
CA MET A 444 -5.50 -26.62 7.90
C MET A 444 -6.31 -25.76 6.92
N ASP A 445 -7.09 -24.82 7.47
CA ASP A 445 -7.95 -23.91 6.70
C ASP A 445 -7.17 -22.66 6.26
N ILE A 446 -6.54 -22.75 5.09
CA ILE A 446 -5.80 -21.65 4.45
C ILE A 446 -6.61 -21.10 3.26
N PHE A 447 -6.74 -19.78 3.17
CA PHE A 447 -7.48 -19.08 2.13
C PHE A 447 -6.68 -17.91 1.54
N VAL A 448 -6.99 -17.51 0.31
CA VAL A 448 -6.30 -16.43 -0.41
C VAL A 448 -7.31 -15.47 -1.06
N VAL A 449 -7.10 -14.16 -0.93
CA VAL A 449 -7.93 -13.12 -1.56
C VAL A 449 -7.01 -12.12 -2.25
N CYS A 450 -7.02 -12.08 -3.60
CA CYS A 450 -6.04 -11.32 -4.38
C CYS A 450 -6.69 -10.37 -5.40
N GLY A 451 -6.03 -9.24 -5.69
CA GLY A 451 -6.44 -8.29 -6.72
C GLY A 451 -5.82 -8.59 -8.09
N TYR A 452 -6.49 -8.21 -9.17
CA TYR A 452 -5.96 -8.39 -10.53
C TYR A 452 -6.48 -7.37 -11.56
N ASN A 453 -5.95 -7.42 -12.79
CA ASN A 453 -6.29 -6.58 -13.94
C ASN A 453 -5.88 -5.10 -13.83
N LEU A 454 -4.92 -4.77 -12.97
CA LEU A 454 -4.27 -3.46 -12.94
C LEU A 454 -2.79 -3.60 -13.34
N PRO A 455 -2.17 -2.57 -13.95
CA PRO A 455 -0.74 -2.58 -14.28
C PRO A 455 0.10 -2.33 -13.03
N LEU A 456 1.27 -2.98 -12.97
CA LEU A 456 2.38 -2.47 -12.17
C LEU A 456 2.83 -1.10 -12.75
N PRO A 457 3.40 -0.17 -11.95
CA PRO A 457 3.65 1.18 -12.40
C PRO A 457 4.53 1.25 -13.67
N ALA A 458 4.11 2.06 -14.64
CA ALA A 458 4.69 2.09 -15.99
C ALA A 458 6.14 2.62 -16.07
N ALA A 459 6.72 3.05 -14.94
CA ALA A 459 8.13 3.38 -14.80
C ALA A 459 9.05 2.15 -14.73
N PHE A 460 8.51 0.96 -14.49
CA PHE A 460 9.25 -0.29 -14.25
C PHE A 460 9.05 -1.30 -15.40
N GLY A 461 10.02 -2.20 -15.62
CA GLY A 461 9.99 -3.15 -16.74
C GLY A 461 8.83 -4.15 -16.72
N SER A 462 8.29 -4.42 -15.53
CA SER A 462 7.23 -5.38 -15.25
C SER A 462 5.82 -4.81 -15.35
N TYR A 463 5.64 -3.57 -15.81
CA TYR A 463 4.34 -2.88 -15.94
C TYR A 463 3.25 -3.70 -16.66
N LYS A 464 3.65 -4.62 -17.55
CA LYS A 464 2.79 -5.46 -18.38
C LYS A 464 2.08 -6.59 -17.63
N TYR A 465 2.47 -6.93 -16.40
CA TYR A 465 1.84 -8.02 -15.66
C TYR A 465 0.49 -7.60 -15.07
N SER A 466 -0.47 -8.52 -15.05
CA SER A 466 -1.72 -8.36 -14.30
C SER A 466 -1.41 -8.36 -12.80
N SER A 467 -1.87 -7.33 -12.09
CA SER A 467 -1.56 -7.07 -10.67
C SER A 467 -2.70 -6.32 -9.99
N ASP A 468 -2.51 -5.99 -8.71
CA ASP A 468 -3.30 -5.03 -7.93
C ASP A 468 -2.67 -3.60 -7.91
N ASN A 469 -1.80 -3.28 -8.86
CA ASN A 469 -0.83 -2.17 -8.90
C ASN A 469 0.49 -2.37 -8.15
N ILE A 470 0.59 -3.28 -7.17
CA ILE A 470 1.83 -3.49 -6.40
C ILE A 470 2.34 -4.93 -6.52
N ILE A 471 1.45 -5.93 -6.55
CA ILE A 471 1.79 -7.36 -6.55
C ILE A 471 1.10 -8.05 -7.72
N GLN A 472 1.88 -8.75 -8.54
CA GLN A 472 1.38 -9.55 -9.66
C GLN A 472 0.55 -10.75 -9.17
N VAL A 473 -0.44 -11.16 -9.98
CA VAL A 473 -1.38 -12.24 -9.63
C VAL A 473 -0.67 -13.52 -9.23
N GLN A 474 0.41 -13.88 -9.93
CA GLN A 474 1.20 -15.09 -9.68
C GLN A 474 1.63 -15.20 -8.21
N SER A 475 2.12 -14.11 -7.63
CA SER A 475 2.48 -14.04 -6.21
C SER A 475 1.24 -14.00 -5.32
N SER A 476 0.35 -13.02 -5.51
CA SER A 476 -0.75 -12.79 -4.57
C SER A 476 -1.82 -13.88 -4.52
N SER A 477 -1.86 -14.78 -5.50
CA SER A 477 -2.76 -15.95 -5.56
C SER A 477 -2.11 -17.29 -5.15
N ALA A 478 -0.83 -17.29 -4.73
CA ALA A 478 -0.01 -18.49 -4.55
C ALA A 478 0.09 -19.37 -5.83
N GLY A 479 0.31 -18.75 -6.99
CA GLY A 479 0.71 -19.43 -8.22
C GLY A 479 -0.35 -19.57 -9.32
N ALA A 480 -1.45 -18.79 -9.30
CA ALA A 480 -2.38 -18.75 -10.44
C ALA A 480 -1.70 -18.14 -11.68
N PHE A 481 -1.93 -18.76 -12.84
CA PHE A 481 -1.37 -18.28 -14.10
C PHE A 481 -2.24 -17.15 -14.63
N ALA A 482 -1.63 -16.00 -14.92
CA ALA A 482 -2.28 -14.87 -15.55
C ALA A 482 -1.60 -14.51 -16.86
N ALA A 483 -2.40 -14.18 -17.88
CA ALA A 483 -1.90 -13.56 -19.09
C ALA A 483 -1.36 -12.14 -18.80
N ASP A 484 -0.46 -11.64 -19.65
CA ASP A 484 -0.06 -10.22 -19.66
C ASP A 484 -1.32 -9.32 -19.71
N LEU A 485 -1.26 -8.15 -19.07
CA LEU A 485 -2.37 -7.23 -18.93
C LEU A 485 -3.02 -6.88 -20.29
N GLY A 486 -4.34 -7.02 -20.36
CA GLY A 486 -5.11 -6.79 -21.59
C GLY A 486 -4.93 -7.87 -22.67
N LYS A 487 -4.23 -8.98 -22.36
CA LYS A 487 -4.23 -10.21 -23.16
C LYS A 487 -5.23 -11.21 -22.61
N LYS A 488 -5.40 -12.31 -23.34
CA LYS A 488 -6.13 -13.50 -22.92
C LYS A 488 -5.21 -14.71 -22.97
N LEU A 489 -5.60 -15.77 -22.28
CA LEU A 489 -5.03 -17.10 -22.48
C LEU A 489 -5.12 -17.48 -23.98
N PRO A 490 -4.12 -18.19 -24.54
CA PRO A 490 -4.14 -18.68 -25.91
C PRO A 490 -5.42 -19.48 -26.25
N ALA A 491 -5.84 -19.46 -27.52
CA ALA A 491 -7.06 -20.16 -27.95
C ALA A 491 -6.96 -21.70 -27.83
N ASP A 492 -5.73 -22.21 -27.80
CA ASP A 492 -5.32 -23.60 -27.60
C ASP A 492 -4.84 -23.89 -26.15
N TYR A 493 -5.02 -22.95 -25.23
CA TYR A 493 -4.67 -23.13 -23.81
C TYR A 493 -5.48 -24.27 -23.19
N VAL A 494 -4.79 -25.17 -22.49
CA VAL A 494 -5.38 -26.28 -21.74
C VAL A 494 -5.41 -25.86 -20.26
N PRO A 495 -6.61 -25.71 -19.64
CA PRO A 495 -6.71 -25.43 -18.21
C PRO A 495 -6.00 -26.51 -17.38
N SER A 496 -5.36 -26.09 -16.30
CA SER A 496 -4.66 -26.96 -15.34
C SER A 496 -5.57 -28.01 -14.70
N ILE A 497 -6.85 -27.65 -14.47
CA ILE A 497 -7.89 -28.54 -13.96
C ILE A 497 -9.01 -28.68 -15.00
N ASP A 498 -9.86 -27.66 -15.11
CA ASP A 498 -10.89 -27.58 -16.15
C ASP A 498 -11.34 -26.12 -16.41
N LYS A 499 -12.20 -25.91 -17.41
CA LYS A 499 -12.63 -24.58 -17.85
C LYS A 499 -13.35 -23.74 -16.79
N SER A 500 -13.87 -24.35 -15.73
CA SER A 500 -14.56 -23.67 -14.64
C SER A 500 -13.62 -22.99 -13.62
N TYR A 501 -12.29 -23.16 -13.78
CA TYR A 501 -11.25 -22.40 -13.08
C TYR A 501 -10.69 -21.23 -13.90
N ILE A 502 -11.17 -21.03 -15.14
CA ILE A 502 -10.76 -19.91 -16.00
C ILE A 502 -11.62 -18.69 -15.66
N SER A 503 -11.00 -17.51 -15.59
CA SER A 503 -11.73 -16.24 -15.35
C SER A 503 -12.77 -15.96 -16.43
N PRO A 504 -13.86 -15.23 -16.13
CA PRO A 504 -14.89 -14.88 -17.12
C PRO A 504 -14.34 -14.16 -18.36
N GLU A 505 -13.29 -13.35 -18.20
CA GLU A 505 -12.62 -12.66 -19.29
C GLU A 505 -11.64 -13.55 -20.07
N GLY A 506 -11.23 -14.71 -19.51
CA GLY A 506 -10.29 -15.64 -20.12
C GLY A 506 -8.84 -15.20 -20.03
N ASP A 507 -8.44 -14.60 -18.90
CA ASP A 507 -7.12 -14.03 -18.65
C ASP A 507 -6.39 -14.60 -17.40
N ILE A 508 -7.06 -15.42 -16.59
CA ILE A 508 -6.49 -16.18 -15.46
C ILE A 508 -6.91 -17.65 -15.55
N ASP A 509 -5.97 -18.56 -15.25
CA ASP A 509 -6.27 -19.92 -14.81
C ASP A 509 -6.00 -20.04 -13.30
N ALA A 510 -7.08 -20.13 -12.50
CA ALA A 510 -6.97 -20.33 -11.06
C ALA A 510 -6.48 -21.74 -10.71
N GLY A 511 -6.63 -22.71 -11.62
CA GLY A 511 -6.28 -24.12 -11.40
C GLY A 511 -4.78 -24.40 -11.31
N THR A 512 -3.91 -23.40 -11.49
CA THR A 512 -2.47 -23.54 -11.23
C THR A 512 -2.05 -23.04 -9.85
N ALA A 513 -2.93 -22.35 -9.11
CA ALA A 513 -2.65 -21.89 -7.74
C ALA A 513 -2.38 -23.07 -6.79
N ALA A 514 -1.80 -22.79 -5.62
CA ALA A 514 -1.72 -23.76 -4.51
C ALA A 514 -3.12 -24.28 -4.16
N LEU A 515 -4.03 -23.36 -3.84
CA LEU A 515 -5.35 -23.67 -3.30
C LEU A 515 -6.45 -23.15 -4.25
N PRO A 516 -6.63 -23.77 -5.44
CA PRO A 516 -7.50 -23.24 -6.49
C PRO A 516 -8.96 -23.10 -6.04
N ASP A 517 -9.42 -23.98 -5.15
CA ASP A 517 -10.76 -23.92 -4.53
C ASP A 517 -10.84 -22.99 -3.31
N ARG A 518 -9.75 -22.40 -2.82
CA ARG A 518 -9.73 -21.48 -1.66
C ARG A 518 -9.15 -20.10 -1.96
N THR A 519 -9.00 -19.77 -3.25
CA THR A 519 -8.58 -18.46 -3.74
C THR A 519 -9.76 -17.69 -4.34
N TRP A 520 -9.89 -16.40 -3.98
CA TRP A 520 -10.78 -15.42 -4.61
C TRP A 520 -9.98 -14.36 -5.37
N PHE A 521 -10.46 -14.00 -6.57
CA PHE A 521 -9.85 -13.05 -7.49
C PHE A 521 -10.74 -11.82 -7.67
N ILE A 522 -10.26 -10.66 -7.22
CA ILE A 522 -11.00 -9.40 -7.20
C ILE A 522 -10.52 -8.48 -8.34
N ARG A 523 -11.28 -8.39 -9.42
CA ARG A 523 -10.90 -7.61 -10.59
C ARG A 523 -10.92 -6.11 -10.30
N ASN A 524 -9.86 -5.42 -10.68
CA ASN A 524 -9.64 -3.98 -10.46
C ASN A 524 -9.53 -3.57 -8.97
N GLN A 525 -9.30 -4.50 -8.05
CA GLN A 525 -8.87 -4.15 -6.69
C GLN A 525 -7.46 -3.56 -6.76
N SER A 526 -7.31 -2.31 -6.32
CA SER A 526 -6.00 -1.70 -6.14
C SER A 526 -5.48 -1.96 -4.73
N HIS A 527 -4.21 -2.32 -4.60
CA HIS A 527 -3.52 -2.57 -3.33
C HIS A 527 -3.69 -1.39 -2.37
N LEU A 528 -3.48 -0.18 -2.90
CA LEU A 528 -3.58 1.09 -2.18
C LEU A 528 -5.01 1.39 -1.67
N LYS A 529 -6.02 0.70 -2.19
CA LYS A 529 -7.44 0.89 -1.83
C LYS A 529 -7.97 -0.18 -0.89
N LEU A 530 -7.16 -1.18 -0.49
CA LEU A 530 -7.60 -2.27 0.39
C LEU A 530 -8.19 -1.75 1.71
N GLN A 531 -7.51 -0.81 2.39
CA GLN A 531 -8.02 -0.17 3.61
C GLN A 531 -9.37 0.56 3.43
N SER A 532 -9.70 1.00 2.22
CA SER A 532 -10.98 1.66 1.91
C SER A 532 -12.09 0.68 1.48
N ALA A 533 -11.75 -0.60 1.28
CA ALA A 533 -12.65 -1.68 0.86
C ALA A 533 -13.26 -2.43 2.06
N ILE A 534 -13.57 -1.70 3.15
CA ILE A 534 -14.05 -2.24 4.44
C ILE A 534 -15.24 -3.18 4.21
N ASN A 535 -16.22 -2.71 3.45
CA ASN A 535 -17.49 -3.40 3.21
C ASN A 535 -17.51 -4.27 1.94
N ASP A 536 -16.35 -4.50 1.31
CA ASP A 536 -16.17 -5.41 0.18
C ASP A 536 -15.09 -6.46 0.49
N VAL A 537 -13.82 -6.16 0.18
CA VAL A 537 -12.71 -7.12 0.26
C VAL A 537 -12.33 -7.43 1.71
N ILE A 538 -12.36 -6.44 2.61
CA ILE A 538 -12.11 -6.69 4.03
C ILE A 538 -13.27 -7.49 4.64
N GLU A 539 -14.53 -7.18 4.33
CA GLU A 539 -15.68 -7.99 4.79
C GLU A 539 -15.59 -9.44 4.27
N LEU A 540 -15.12 -9.68 3.05
CA LEU A 540 -14.84 -11.04 2.56
C LEU A 540 -13.79 -11.74 3.43
N CYS A 541 -12.65 -11.11 3.71
CA CYS A 541 -11.63 -11.67 4.61
C CYS A 541 -12.17 -11.93 6.02
N VAL A 542 -12.98 -11.01 6.56
CA VAL A 542 -13.65 -11.17 7.87
C VAL A 542 -14.61 -12.35 7.85
N GLN A 543 -15.46 -12.49 6.82
CA GLN A 543 -16.38 -13.60 6.67
C GLN A 543 -15.64 -14.94 6.59
N ILE A 544 -14.55 -15.02 5.82
CA ILE A 544 -13.71 -16.23 5.76
C ILE A 544 -13.15 -16.58 7.15
N ALA A 545 -12.69 -15.59 7.91
CA ALA A 545 -12.09 -15.79 9.23
C ALA A 545 -13.10 -16.18 10.34
N VAL A 546 -14.38 -15.79 10.23
CA VAL A 546 -15.39 -15.98 11.31
C VAL A 546 -16.56 -16.88 10.96
N ASN A 547 -16.69 -17.32 9.70
CA ASN A 547 -17.79 -18.16 9.25
C ASN A 547 -17.29 -19.50 8.71
N HIS A 548 -17.32 -20.53 9.55
CA HIS A 548 -16.88 -21.88 9.19
C HIS A 548 -17.72 -22.56 8.11
N ASP A 549 -18.93 -22.07 7.80
CA ASP A 549 -19.69 -22.51 6.61
C ASP A 549 -19.02 -22.07 5.29
N ILE A 550 -18.06 -21.13 5.34
CA ILE A 550 -17.21 -20.80 4.20
C ILE A 550 -16.03 -21.77 4.19
N THR A 551 -15.99 -22.68 3.22
CA THR A 551 -14.93 -23.72 3.09
C THR A 551 -14.14 -23.63 1.79
N ASP A 552 -14.70 -22.95 0.78
CA ASP A 552 -14.15 -22.86 -0.58
C ASP A 552 -14.75 -21.63 -1.33
N SER A 553 -14.18 -21.24 -2.46
CA SER A 553 -14.58 -20.03 -3.22
C SER A 553 -15.65 -20.28 -4.30
N ARG A 554 -16.13 -21.52 -4.46
CA ARG A 554 -16.88 -21.97 -5.63
C ARG A 554 -18.29 -22.46 -5.32
N VAL A 555 -18.44 -23.21 -4.24
CA VAL A 555 -19.67 -23.85 -3.76
C VAL A 555 -20.06 -23.26 -2.40
N ASN A 556 -19.27 -23.51 -1.35
CA ASN A 556 -19.54 -23.02 0.00
C ASN A 556 -18.81 -21.68 0.23
N ASN A 557 -19.15 -20.68 -0.59
CA ASN A 557 -18.41 -19.42 -0.67
C ASN A 557 -19.10 -18.23 0.02
N GLY A 558 -20.11 -18.50 0.86
CA GLY A 558 -20.90 -17.46 1.53
C GLY A 558 -21.70 -16.54 0.59
N GLY A 559 -21.77 -16.85 -0.71
CA GLY A 559 -22.33 -16.00 -1.76
C GLY A 559 -21.31 -15.11 -2.49
N TYR A 560 -20.02 -15.18 -2.15
CA TYR A 560 -18.94 -14.44 -2.81
C TYR A 560 -18.32 -15.29 -3.93
N LYS A 561 -18.53 -14.90 -5.19
CA LYS A 561 -18.01 -15.62 -6.36
C LYS A 561 -16.47 -15.63 -6.38
N GLN A 562 -15.87 -16.78 -6.73
CA GLN A 562 -14.43 -16.97 -6.95
C GLN A 562 -13.81 -15.86 -7.82
N PHE A 563 -14.48 -15.47 -8.90
CA PHE A 563 -14.14 -14.29 -9.71
C PHE A 563 -15.20 -13.21 -9.51
N THR A 564 -14.79 -12.04 -9.04
CA THR A 564 -15.68 -10.91 -8.72
C THR A 564 -14.98 -9.57 -9.02
N TYR A 565 -15.66 -8.43 -8.82
CA TYR A 565 -15.15 -7.09 -9.19
C TYR A 565 -15.09 -6.14 -7.98
N PHE A 566 -14.03 -5.35 -7.87
CA PHE A 566 -13.93 -4.32 -6.84
C PHE A 566 -15.01 -3.22 -7.01
N ARG A 567 -15.62 -2.83 -5.88
CA ARG A 567 -16.51 -1.68 -5.77
C ARG A 567 -15.92 -0.71 -4.74
N ALA A 568 -15.83 0.57 -5.08
CA ALA A 568 -15.33 1.58 -4.14
C ALA A 568 -16.50 2.15 -3.31
N LEU A 569 -17.03 1.35 -2.36
CA LEU A 569 -18.25 1.68 -1.63
C LEU A 569 -18.16 2.85 -0.65
N GLY A 570 -16.95 3.31 -0.26
CA GLY A 570 -16.79 4.34 0.78
C GLY A 570 -17.55 5.67 0.55
N LEU A 571 -17.83 6.03 -0.71
CA LEU A 571 -18.69 7.19 -0.99
C LEU A 571 -20.19 6.87 -0.79
N ILE A 572 -20.65 5.67 -1.16
CA ILE A 572 -22.02 5.23 -0.86
C ILE A 572 -22.22 5.21 0.66
N GLU A 573 -21.28 4.63 1.39
CA GLU A 573 -21.28 4.57 2.85
C GLU A 573 -21.35 5.98 3.49
N SER A 574 -20.49 6.92 3.06
CA SER A 574 -20.54 8.31 3.53
C SER A 574 -21.88 9.00 3.22
N MET A 575 -22.45 8.75 2.04
CA MET A 575 -23.77 9.29 1.68
C MET A 575 -24.90 8.66 2.50
N MET A 576 -24.82 7.36 2.81
CA MET A 576 -25.78 6.65 3.65
C MET A 576 -25.72 7.10 5.12
N ASP A 577 -24.52 7.33 5.67
CA ASP A 577 -24.35 7.93 7.00
C ASP A 577 -24.99 9.32 7.09
N VAL A 578 -24.77 10.18 6.09
CA VAL A 578 -25.44 11.49 6.02
C VAL A 578 -26.96 11.35 5.91
N CYS A 579 -27.46 10.39 5.12
CA CYS A 579 -28.90 10.12 5.00
C CYS A 579 -29.52 9.57 6.30
N SER A 580 -28.76 8.82 7.12
CA SER A 580 -29.23 8.29 8.40
C SER A 580 -29.53 9.38 9.45
N LYS A 581 -28.97 10.59 9.24
CA LYS A 581 -29.09 11.76 10.13
C LYS A 581 -30.17 12.74 9.71
N LEU A 582 -30.95 12.41 8.66
CA LEU A 582 -32.06 13.24 8.18
C LEU A 582 -33.34 12.96 8.98
N ASP A 583 -34.15 14.01 9.18
CA ASP A 583 -35.47 13.90 9.79
C ASP A 583 -36.49 13.37 8.75
N TRP A 584 -36.53 12.06 8.61
CA TRP A 584 -37.41 11.35 7.68
C TRP A 584 -38.90 11.43 8.02
N ASP A 585 -39.22 11.72 9.28
CA ASP A 585 -40.57 11.95 9.80
C ASP A 585 -41.08 13.37 9.49
N ASN A 586 -40.17 14.29 9.14
CA ASN A 586 -40.46 15.63 8.65
C ASN A 586 -39.93 15.84 7.21
N PRO A 587 -40.56 15.25 6.17
CA PRO A 587 -40.08 15.32 4.78
C PRO A 587 -39.84 16.73 4.24
N ASP A 588 -40.61 17.72 4.70
CA ASP A 588 -40.49 19.12 4.29
C ASP A 588 -39.20 19.79 4.78
N SER A 589 -38.56 19.25 5.82
CA SER A 589 -37.22 19.66 6.28
C SER A 589 -36.10 19.23 5.34
N ILE A 590 -36.30 18.13 4.61
CA ILE A 590 -35.34 17.56 3.65
C ILE A 590 -35.52 18.26 2.29
N GLY A 591 -36.77 18.44 1.84
CA GLY A 591 -37.09 19.12 0.60
C GLY A 591 -38.51 18.84 0.12
N THR A 592 -38.80 19.17 -1.15
CA THR A 592 -40.12 18.91 -1.73
C THR A 592 -40.44 17.41 -1.71
N ALA A 593 -41.67 17.02 -1.36
CA ALA A 593 -42.11 15.61 -1.30
C ALA A 593 -41.61 14.72 -2.45
N LYS A 594 -41.68 15.18 -3.71
CA LYS A 594 -41.16 14.44 -4.88
C LYS A 594 -39.66 14.13 -4.80
N LYS A 595 -38.84 15.06 -4.30
CA LYS A 595 -37.39 14.88 -4.15
C LYS A 595 -37.03 14.08 -2.91
N THR A 596 -37.78 14.22 -1.82
CA THR A 596 -37.61 13.38 -0.63
C THR A 596 -37.93 11.92 -0.93
N GLU A 597 -38.95 11.65 -1.75
CA GLU A 597 -39.26 10.30 -2.21
C GLU A 597 -38.20 9.72 -3.17
N GLU A 598 -37.69 10.52 -4.10
CA GLU A 598 -36.54 10.10 -4.94
C GLU A 598 -35.28 9.85 -4.10
N LEU A 599 -35.04 10.61 -3.02
CA LEU A 599 -33.95 10.36 -2.09
C LEU A 599 -34.13 9.01 -1.37
N ARG A 600 -35.35 8.66 -0.92
CA ARG A 600 -35.64 7.33 -0.35
C ARG A 600 -35.34 6.22 -1.35
N ALA A 601 -35.83 6.36 -2.59
CA ALA A 601 -35.63 5.36 -3.63
C ALA A 601 -34.15 5.21 -4.05
N ALA A 602 -33.38 6.30 -4.05
CA ALA A 602 -31.95 6.28 -4.29
C ALA A 602 -31.16 5.68 -3.11
N TYR A 603 -31.55 5.98 -1.86
CA TYR A 603 -30.97 5.39 -0.66
C TYR A 603 -31.21 3.88 -0.61
N ALA A 604 -32.44 3.42 -0.85
CA ALA A 604 -32.77 1.99 -0.86
C ALA A 604 -31.98 1.22 -1.94
N GLN A 605 -31.79 1.80 -3.12
CA GLN A 605 -30.93 1.22 -4.16
C GLN A 605 -29.46 1.15 -3.73
N ALA A 606 -28.94 2.20 -3.10
CA ALA A 606 -27.58 2.23 -2.59
C ALA A 606 -27.37 1.22 -1.45
N GLU A 607 -28.35 1.06 -0.56
CA GLU A 607 -28.36 0.06 0.50
C GLU A 607 -28.39 -1.38 -0.05
N GLN A 608 -29.18 -1.64 -1.10
CA GLN A 608 -29.21 -2.93 -1.79
C GLN A 608 -27.82 -3.27 -2.37
N VAL A 609 -27.19 -2.34 -3.08
CA VAL A 609 -25.83 -2.51 -3.60
C VAL A 609 -24.84 -2.77 -2.46
N TYR A 610 -24.88 -1.94 -1.41
CA TYR A 610 -23.98 -2.00 -0.27
C TYR A 610 -24.04 -3.35 0.47
N LYS A 611 -25.24 -3.96 0.56
CA LYS A 611 -25.44 -5.29 1.16
C LYS A 611 -25.20 -6.47 0.20
N SER A 612 -25.06 -6.22 -1.10
CA SER A 612 -24.89 -7.30 -2.09
C SER A 612 -23.51 -7.96 -2.01
N ARG A 613 -23.51 -9.30 -2.03
CA ARG A 613 -22.31 -10.15 -2.21
C ARG A 613 -22.03 -10.49 -3.68
N ASP A 614 -22.98 -10.19 -4.58
CA ASP A 614 -22.74 -10.17 -6.02
C ASP A 614 -22.32 -8.75 -6.43
N TRP A 615 -21.05 -8.58 -6.79
CA TRP A 615 -20.43 -7.26 -6.94
C TRP A 615 -20.54 -6.73 -8.38
N ASP A 616 -21.76 -6.34 -8.77
CA ASP A 616 -22.00 -5.71 -10.07
C ASP A 616 -21.55 -4.24 -10.08
N VAL A 617 -20.52 -3.95 -10.89
CA VAL A 617 -19.94 -2.59 -11.00
C VAL A 617 -20.88 -1.59 -11.70
N PRO A 618 -21.57 -1.92 -12.81
CA PRO A 618 -22.59 -1.05 -13.40
C PRO A 618 -23.70 -0.62 -12.43
N GLU A 619 -24.28 -1.55 -11.67
CA GLU A 619 -25.33 -1.29 -10.67
C GLU A 619 -24.80 -0.40 -9.55
N TYR A 620 -23.59 -0.71 -9.04
CA TYR A 620 -22.89 0.13 -8.06
C TYR A 620 -22.71 1.57 -8.55
N LYS A 621 -22.18 1.76 -9.76
CA LYS A 621 -21.97 3.11 -10.31
C LYS A 621 -23.27 3.85 -10.57
N ALA A 622 -24.34 3.15 -10.98
CA ALA A 622 -25.67 3.74 -11.12
C ALA A 622 -26.23 4.21 -9.77
N ALA A 623 -26.12 3.39 -8.72
CA ALA A 623 -26.57 3.72 -7.37
C ALA A 623 -25.79 4.90 -6.77
N GLU A 624 -24.46 4.88 -6.87
CA GLU A 624 -23.58 5.98 -6.42
C GLU A 624 -23.97 7.30 -7.11
N GLN A 625 -24.10 7.29 -8.44
CA GLN A 625 -24.45 8.48 -9.21
C GLN A 625 -25.86 9.00 -8.87
N ARG A 626 -26.84 8.11 -8.72
CA ARG A 626 -28.22 8.48 -8.40
C ARG A 626 -28.30 9.16 -7.03
N LEU A 627 -27.77 8.52 -5.99
CA LEU A 627 -27.78 9.05 -4.62
C LEU A 627 -27.01 10.37 -4.51
N TYR A 628 -25.81 10.46 -5.09
CA TYR A 628 -25.02 11.69 -5.11
C TYR A 628 -25.77 12.84 -5.80
N THR A 629 -26.45 12.56 -6.91
CA THR A 629 -27.17 13.57 -7.69
C THR A 629 -28.33 14.16 -6.89
N ILE A 630 -29.19 13.34 -6.29
CA ILE A 630 -30.35 13.82 -5.53
C ILE A 630 -29.91 14.55 -4.24
N MET A 631 -28.88 14.05 -3.53
CA MET A 631 -28.34 14.74 -2.34
C MET A 631 -27.72 16.10 -2.69
N TYR A 632 -27.00 16.22 -3.82
CA TYR A 632 -26.48 17.50 -4.29
C TYR A 632 -27.60 18.46 -4.69
N GLU A 633 -28.64 17.96 -5.37
CA GLU A 633 -29.80 18.76 -5.76
C GLU A 633 -30.57 19.33 -4.56
N LEU A 634 -30.76 18.52 -3.51
CA LEU A 634 -31.33 18.93 -2.22
C LEU A 634 -30.43 19.90 -1.44
N GLY A 635 -29.15 20.02 -1.84
CA GLY A 635 -28.19 20.91 -1.19
C GLY A 635 -27.42 20.29 -0.04
N ILE A 636 -27.73 19.04 0.34
CA ILE A 636 -27.10 18.28 1.42
C ILE A 636 -25.57 18.24 1.25
N LEU A 637 -25.09 18.03 0.01
CA LEU A 637 -23.65 17.97 -0.28
C LEU A 637 -23.00 19.33 -0.60
N LYS A 638 -23.77 20.40 -0.85
CA LYS A 638 -23.23 21.67 -1.41
C LYS A 638 -22.27 22.41 -0.47
N ASN A 639 -22.35 22.15 0.83
CA ASN A 639 -21.52 22.79 1.84
C ASN A 639 -20.23 21.98 2.16
N GLN A 640 -20.05 20.80 1.57
CA GLN A 640 -18.80 20.03 1.73
C GLN A 640 -17.71 20.60 0.81
N LYS A 641 -16.53 20.85 1.37
CA LYS A 641 -15.42 21.61 0.75
C LYS A 641 -15.01 21.11 -0.64
N ASP A 642 -15.09 19.79 -0.86
CA ASP A 642 -14.61 19.11 -2.08
C ASP A 642 -15.76 18.59 -2.99
N ALA A 643 -17.03 18.90 -2.68
CA ALA A 643 -18.19 18.37 -3.41
C ALA A 643 -18.37 19.01 -4.80
N LYS A 644 -17.92 18.30 -5.84
CA LYS A 644 -18.13 18.66 -7.25
C LYS A 644 -19.61 18.57 -7.63
N SER A 645 -20.10 19.41 -8.54
CA SER A 645 -21.46 19.23 -9.07
C SER A 645 -21.59 17.90 -9.81
N PRO A 646 -22.79 17.25 -9.87
CA PRO A 646 -22.97 15.97 -10.55
C PRO A 646 -22.54 16.00 -12.02
N ARG A 647 -22.80 17.12 -12.72
CA ARG A 647 -22.28 17.39 -14.07
C ARG A 647 -20.75 17.40 -14.10
N MET A 648 -20.09 18.03 -13.13
CA MET A 648 -18.62 18.06 -13.08
C MET A 648 -18.05 16.66 -12.83
N LYS A 649 -18.58 15.94 -11.83
CA LYS A 649 -18.10 14.61 -11.43
C LYS A 649 -18.38 13.53 -12.48
N TYR A 650 -19.62 13.36 -12.93
CA TYR A 650 -20.04 12.21 -13.74
C TYR A 650 -20.08 12.48 -15.25
N GLN A 651 -19.85 13.72 -15.71
CA GLN A 651 -19.84 14.05 -17.13
C GLN A 651 -18.54 14.75 -17.57
N VAL A 652 -18.14 15.83 -16.89
CA VAL A 652 -16.99 16.64 -17.33
C VAL A 652 -15.66 15.94 -17.04
N MET A 653 -15.40 15.44 -15.82
CA MET A 653 -14.12 14.76 -15.54
C MET A 653 -13.89 13.53 -16.43
N PRO A 654 -14.86 12.59 -16.60
CA PRO A 654 -14.70 11.47 -17.55
C PRO A 654 -14.58 11.92 -19.01
N MET A 655 -15.23 13.03 -19.41
CA MET A 655 -15.05 13.62 -20.74
C MET A 655 -13.64 14.17 -20.93
N LEU A 656 -13.08 14.88 -19.93
CA LEU A 656 -11.72 15.41 -20.00
C LEU A 656 -10.71 14.28 -20.12
N GLU A 657 -10.82 13.25 -19.29
CA GLU A 657 -9.96 12.07 -19.35
C GLU A 657 -10.03 11.39 -20.72
N LYS A 658 -11.25 11.05 -21.20
CA LYS A 658 -11.44 10.46 -22.54
C LYS A 658 -10.92 11.35 -23.67
N THR A 659 -11.05 12.68 -23.54
CA THR A 659 -10.59 13.64 -24.55
C THR A 659 -9.07 13.74 -24.57
N PHE A 660 -8.42 13.88 -23.41
CA PHE A 660 -6.96 13.96 -23.33
C PHE A 660 -6.30 12.62 -23.61
N LYS A 661 -6.89 11.48 -23.20
CA LYS A 661 -6.43 10.16 -23.64
C LYS A 661 -6.54 10.03 -25.16
N GLY A 662 -7.70 10.34 -25.74
CA GLY A 662 -7.90 10.31 -27.19
C GLY A 662 -6.93 11.22 -27.96
N LEU A 663 -6.58 12.39 -27.40
CA LEU A 663 -5.55 13.27 -27.95
C LEU A 663 -4.13 12.68 -27.81
N SER A 664 -3.80 12.09 -26.66
CA SER A 664 -2.53 11.40 -26.40
C SER A 664 -2.35 10.23 -27.38
N ASP A 665 -3.35 9.35 -27.48
CA ASP A 665 -3.39 8.20 -28.38
C ASP A 665 -3.29 8.64 -29.86
N PHE A 666 -3.98 9.72 -30.24
CA PHE A 666 -3.89 10.30 -31.58
C PHE A 666 -2.48 10.84 -31.86
N VAL A 667 -1.91 11.64 -30.96
CA VAL A 667 -0.57 12.22 -31.12
C VAL A 667 0.48 11.11 -31.22
N LEU A 668 0.39 10.09 -30.36
CA LEU A 668 1.25 8.91 -30.41
C LEU A 668 1.13 8.17 -31.74
N LYS A 669 -0.10 7.90 -32.22
CA LYS A 669 -0.34 7.23 -33.49
C LYS A 669 0.19 8.00 -34.71
N PHE A 670 0.11 9.34 -34.71
CA PHE A 670 0.52 10.17 -35.85
C PHE A 670 2.01 10.55 -35.84
N TYR A 671 2.60 10.80 -34.68
CA TYR A 671 4.01 11.21 -34.56
C TYR A 671 4.94 10.07 -34.12
N GLY A 672 4.40 8.93 -33.67
CA GLY A 672 5.14 7.92 -32.91
C GLY A 672 5.65 8.51 -31.59
N ALA A 673 6.61 7.83 -30.95
CA ALA A 673 7.38 8.42 -29.87
C ALA A 673 8.46 9.43 -30.33
N ARG A 674 8.04 10.49 -31.03
CA ARG A 674 8.86 11.63 -31.47
C ARG A 674 8.37 12.95 -30.84
N ASP A 675 9.30 13.89 -30.68
CA ASP A 675 9.00 15.27 -30.32
C ASP A 675 8.33 16.03 -31.46
N PHE A 676 7.60 17.10 -31.12
CA PHE A 676 7.03 18.02 -32.11
C PHE A 676 8.09 18.92 -32.76
N VAL A 677 9.22 19.15 -32.09
CA VAL A 677 10.30 20.02 -32.58
C VAL A 677 11.53 19.17 -32.92
N PRO A 678 11.83 18.92 -34.21
CA PRO A 678 13.10 18.34 -34.60
C PRO A 678 14.20 19.39 -34.38
N PHE A 679 14.94 19.29 -33.28
CA PHE A 679 16.18 20.04 -33.12
C PHE A 679 17.32 19.37 -33.91
N VAL A 680 18.00 20.20 -34.69
CA VAL A 680 19.22 19.91 -35.47
C VAL A 680 20.38 19.60 -34.54
#